data_AF-A0A453NYB1-F1
#
_entry.id   AF-A0A453NYB1-F1
#
_cell.length_a   1.000
_cell.length_b   1.000
_cell.length_c   1.000
_cell.angle_alpha   90.00
_cell.angle_beta   90.00
_cell.angle_gamma   90.00
#
_symmetry.space_group_name_H-M   'P 1'
#
loop_
_entity.id
_entity.type
_entity.pdbx_description
1 polymer ?
#
loop_
_entity_poly.entity_id
_entity_poly.type
_entity_poly.pdbx_seq_one_letter_code
_entity_poly.pdbx_strand_id
1 'polypeptide(L)'
;QRTPRNPSGGPCSRSTGGIRNCLRQLYAKDITADDKQELDEALQREIQAAFRTDEIRRTPPTPQDEMRAGMSYFHETIWKGVPKFLRRIDTALKNIGINERLPYNAPLIQFSSWMGGDRDGNPRVTPEVTRDVCLLARMMAANLYFSQIEDLMFELSMWRCSDELRVRADELHCSSKKSAKHYIEFWKQVPSNEPYRVILGDVRDKLYYTRERSRHILTTGVSDIPEESTFTNVEMFLEPLELCYRSLCACGDKPIADGSLLDFLRQVSTFGLALVKLDIRQESDRHTDVLDTITTHLGIGSYAEWSEEKRQEWLLSELRGKRPLFGSDLPQTEEVADVLGTFHILAELPADCFGAYIISMATAPSDVLAVELLQRECHIKKPLRVVPLFEKLADLEAAPAAVARLFSIDWYMDRINGKQEVMIGYSDSGKDAGRLSAAWQMYKAQEELIKVAKHYEVKLTMFHGRGGTVGRGGGPSHLAILSQPPDTIHGSLRVTVQGEVIEHSFGEEHLCFRTLQRFTAATLEHGMHPPISPKPEWRALMDEMAVVATKEYRSIVFQEPRFVEYFRSATPETEYGRMNIGSRPSKRKPSGGIESLRAIPWIFAWTQTRFHLPVWLGFGAAFKHIIQKDIRNIHTLKEMYNEWPFFRVTLDLLEMVFAKGDPGIAALYDKLLVAEDLQSFGEQLRQNFEETKRLLLQVAGHKDVLEGDPYLKQRLRLRESYITTLNVCQAYTLKRIRDPSFEVTPQQPPLSKEFSDKEPAELVQLNRGSEYAPGLEDTLILTMKGIAAGMQNTG
;
A
#
# COMPACT_ATOMS: atom_id res chain seq x y z
N GLN A 1 -28.41 1.72 -29.75
CA GLN A 1 -27.47 2.75 -29.26
C GLN A 1 -26.51 2.06 -28.32
N ARG A 2 -25.20 2.21 -28.55
CA ARG A 2 -24.15 1.34 -28.00
C ARG A 2 -24.06 1.47 -26.48
N THR A 3 -24.19 0.36 -25.77
CA THR A 3 -23.77 0.17 -24.38
C THR A 3 -22.37 0.76 -24.22
N PRO A 4 -22.14 1.73 -23.31
CA PRO A 4 -20.79 2.21 -23.07
C PRO A 4 -19.99 1.06 -22.48
N ARG A 5 -19.03 0.53 -23.25
CA ARG A 5 -18.02 -0.39 -22.71
C ARG A 5 -17.34 0.34 -21.55
N ASN A 6 -17.43 -0.27 -20.38
CA ASN A 6 -16.87 0.21 -19.11
C ASN A 6 -15.39 0.61 -19.30
N PRO A 7 -15.01 1.90 -19.13
CA PRO A 7 -13.62 2.36 -19.21
C PRO A 7 -12.85 2.16 -17.89
N SER A 8 -13.39 1.36 -16.95
CA SER A 8 -12.87 1.23 -15.58
C SER A 8 -11.63 0.33 -15.43
N GLY A 9 -11.26 -0.43 -16.47
CA GLY A 9 -9.95 -1.08 -16.53
C GLY A 9 -8.97 -0.14 -17.23
N GLY A 10 -7.82 0.15 -16.63
CA GLY A 10 -6.75 0.82 -17.34
C GLY A 10 -6.45 0.06 -18.65
N PRO A 11 -6.27 0.71 -19.81
CA PRO A 11 -6.07 0.00 -21.07
C PRO A 11 -4.86 -0.95 -21.03
N CYS A 12 -3.83 -0.59 -20.25
CA CYS A 12 -2.60 -1.35 -20.07
C CYS A 12 -2.78 -2.71 -19.34
N SER A 13 -3.60 -2.77 -18.30
CA SER A 13 -3.77 -3.99 -17.49
C SER A 13 -4.53 -5.07 -18.28
N ARG A 14 -5.47 -4.67 -19.13
CA ARG A 14 -6.09 -5.56 -20.13
C ARG A 14 -5.12 -6.03 -21.21
N SER A 15 -4.29 -5.14 -21.76
CA SER A 15 -3.31 -5.51 -22.79
C SER A 15 -2.24 -6.48 -22.26
N THR A 16 -1.72 -6.26 -21.04
CA THR A 16 -0.78 -7.19 -20.40
C THR A 16 -1.43 -8.55 -20.11
N GLY A 17 -2.70 -8.59 -19.72
CA GLY A 17 -3.49 -9.83 -19.62
C GLY A 17 -3.60 -10.57 -20.96
N GLY A 18 -3.84 -9.83 -22.05
CA GLY A 18 -3.85 -10.37 -23.42
C GLY A 18 -2.53 -11.02 -23.82
N ILE A 19 -1.41 -10.33 -23.62
CA ILE A 19 -0.06 -10.84 -23.91
C ILE A 19 0.23 -12.12 -23.11
N ARG A 20 -0.06 -12.11 -21.79
CA ARG A 20 0.13 -13.29 -20.92
C ARG A 20 -0.70 -14.49 -21.37
N ASN A 21 -1.94 -14.26 -21.79
CA ASN A 21 -2.83 -15.30 -22.28
C ASN A 21 -2.33 -15.92 -23.59
N CYS A 22 -1.89 -15.09 -24.56
CA CYS A 22 -1.33 -15.56 -25.81
C CYS A 22 -0.08 -16.42 -25.56
N LEU A 23 0.86 -15.93 -24.73
CA LEU A 23 2.06 -16.70 -24.36
C LEU A 23 1.71 -18.03 -23.68
N ARG A 24 0.74 -18.07 -22.77
CA ARG A 24 0.34 -19.33 -22.13
C ARG A 24 -0.22 -20.34 -23.12
N GLN A 25 -1.04 -19.89 -24.07
CA GLN A 25 -1.71 -20.76 -25.04
C GLN A 25 -0.74 -21.24 -26.13
N LEU A 26 0.19 -20.39 -26.59
CA LEU A 26 1.20 -20.72 -27.60
C LEU A 26 2.10 -21.92 -27.24
N TYR A 27 2.31 -22.17 -25.95
CA TYR A 27 3.13 -23.27 -25.43
C TYR A 27 2.28 -24.42 -24.85
N ALA A 28 0.99 -24.50 -25.19
CA ALA A 28 0.19 -25.69 -24.92
C ALA A 28 0.73 -26.91 -25.70
N LYS A 29 0.66 -28.10 -25.09
CA LYS A 29 1.31 -29.31 -25.64
C LYS A 29 0.76 -29.75 -27.00
N ASP A 30 -0.56 -29.64 -27.20
CA ASP A 30 -1.27 -30.19 -28.36
C ASP A 30 -1.96 -29.08 -29.18
N ILE A 31 -1.27 -27.95 -29.39
CA ILE A 31 -1.77 -26.82 -30.19
C ILE A 31 -1.66 -27.12 -31.70
N THR A 32 -2.71 -26.79 -32.47
CA THR A 32 -2.66 -26.93 -33.94
C THR A 32 -1.79 -25.86 -34.58
N ALA A 33 -1.36 -26.07 -35.83
CA ALA A 33 -0.55 -25.08 -36.55
C ALA A 33 -1.33 -23.76 -36.78
N ASP A 34 -2.61 -23.87 -37.12
CA ASP A 34 -3.49 -22.72 -37.36
C ASP A 34 -3.73 -21.93 -36.06
N ASP A 35 -4.08 -22.61 -34.96
CA ASP A 35 -4.24 -21.96 -33.65
C ASP A 35 -2.96 -21.22 -33.23
N LYS A 36 -1.79 -21.83 -33.49
CA LYS A 36 -0.51 -21.22 -33.17
C LYS A 36 -0.24 -19.97 -34.01
N GLN A 37 -0.57 -20.01 -35.30
CA GLN A 37 -0.44 -18.84 -36.18
C GLN A 37 -1.37 -17.71 -35.73
N GLU A 38 -2.64 -18.02 -35.45
CA GLU A 38 -3.62 -17.03 -34.97
C GLU A 38 -3.20 -16.40 -33.63
N LEU A 39 -2.62 -17.19 -32.73
CA LEU A 39 -2.10 -16.70 -31.46
C LEU A 39 -0.82 -15.87 -31.59
N ASP A 40 0.02 -16.15 -32.58
CA ASP A 40 1.20 -15.32 -32.90
C ASP A 40 0.74 -13.96 -33.44
N GLU A 41 -0.21 -13.95 -34.38
CA GLU A 41 -0.83 -12.72 -34.89
C GLU A 41 -1.50 -11.91 -33.77
N ALA A 42 -2.19 -12.58 -32.84
CA ALA A 42 -2.77 -11.94 -31.66
C ALA A 42 -1.68 -11.36 -30.76
N LEU A 43 -0.60 -12.08 -30.48
CA LEU A 43 0.51 -11.60 -29.66
C LEU A 43 1.18 -10.36 -30.29
N GLN A 44 1.45 -10.38 -31.60
CA GLN A 44 2.01 -9.24 -32.32
C GLN A 44 1.09 -8.02 -32.23
N ARG A 45 -0.22 -8.20 -32.43
CA ARG A 45 -1.22 -7.13 -32.31
C ARG A 45 -1.26 -6.53 -30.91
N GLU A 46 -1.23 -7.36 -29.87
CA GLU A 46 -1.23 -6.87 -28.47
C GLU A 46 0.06 -6.12 -28.13
N ILE A 47 1.23 -6.61 -28.55
CA ILE A 47 2.52 -5.92 -28.34
C ILE A 47 2.51 -4.56 -29.05
N GLN A 48 2.05 -4.51 -30.31
CA GLN A 48 1.99 -3.27 -31.08
C GLN A 48 0.99 -2.27 -30.47
N ALA A 49 -0.16 -2.75 -29.98
CA ALA A 49 -1.13 -1.92 -29.29
C ALA A 49 -0.53 -1.31 -28.01
N ALA A 50 0.14 -2.12 -27.18
CA ALA A 50 0.82 -1.64 -25.98
C ALA A 50 1.91 -0.59 -26.29
N PHE A 51 2.70 -0.81 -27.35
CA PHE A 51 3.76 0.10 -27.77
C PHE A 51 3.23 1.45 -28.29
N ARG A 52 2.13 1.45 -29.06
CA ARG A 52 1.59 2.67 -29.70
C ARG A 52 0.64 3.48 -28.82
N THR A 53 0.16 2.95 -27.70
CA THR A 53 -0.82 3.64 -26.84
C THR A 53 -0.18 4.70 -25.93
N ASP A 54 1.15 4.65 -25.73
CA ASP A 54 1.91 5.62 -24.91
C ASP A 54 1.26 5.92 -23.55
N GLU A 55 1.09 4.86 -22.75
CA GLU A 55 0.46 4.89 -21.42
C GLU A 55 1.30 5.61 -20.36
N ILE A 56 2.50 6.06 -20.72
CA ILE A 56 3.37 6.83 -19.84
C ILE A 56 2.76 8.22 -19.72
N ARG A 57 1.92 8.39 -18.68
CA ARG A 57 1.10 9.58 -18.47
C ARG A 57 1.86 10.89 -18.66
N ARG A 58 1.25 11.74 -19.50
CA ARG A 58 1.72 13.05 -19.97
C ARG A 58 1.45 14.21 -19.03
N THR A 59 0.60 14.00 -18.03
CA THR A 59 0.31 14.97 -16.96
C THR A 59 0.37 14.26 -15.61
N PRO A 60 0.76 14.96 -14.53
CA PRO A 60 0.82 14.38 -13.21
C PRO A 60 -0.59 13.90 -12.80
N PRO A 61 -0.72 12.68 -12.26
CA PRO A 61 -2.02 12.16 -11.86
C PRO A 61 -2.61 12.98 -10.72
N THR A 62 -3.92 13.23 -10.78
CA THR A 62 -4.66 13.69 -9.60
C THR A 62 -4.74 12.55 -8.57
N PRO A 63 -4.90 12.83 -7.27
CA PRO A 63 -5.14 11.78 -6.27
C PRO A 63 -6.34 10.88 -6.61
N GLN A 64 -7.38 11.44 -7.22
CA GLN A 64 -8.53 10.67 -7.72
C GLN A 64 -8.14 9.71 -8.85
N ASP A 65 -7.23 10.12 -9.75
CA ASP A 65 -6.70 9.24 -10.80
C ASP A 65 -5.85 8.11 -10.24
N GLU A 66 -5.05 8.38 -9.20
CA GLU A 66 -4.24 7.38 -8.51
C GLU A 66 -5.14 6.33 -7.87
N MET A 67 -6.21 6.77 -7.18
CA MET A 67 -7.22 5.87 -6.62
C MET A 67 -7.86 5.00 -7.72
N ARG A 68 -8.32 5.60 -8.82
CA ARG A 68 -8.93 4.83 -9.93
C ARG A 68 -7.95 3.81 -10.53
N ALA A 69 -6.69 4.19 -10.72
CA ALA A 69 -5.67 3.29 -11.23
C ALA A 69 -5.43 2.12 -10.27
N GLY A 70 -5.34 2.37 -8.96
CA GLY A 70 -5.19 1.33 -7.94
C GLY A 70 -6.36 0.35 -7.89
N MET A 71 -7.60 0.83 -8.11
CA MET A 71 -8.79 -0.04 -8.10
C MET A 71 -8.89 -0.99 -9.31
N SER A 72 -8.08 -0.81 -10.35
CA SER A 72 -8.10 -1.69 -11.54
C SER A 72 -7.80 -3.15 -11.19
N TYR A 73 -6.88 -3.42 -10.25
CA TYR A 73 -6.54 -4.76 -9.77
C TYR A 73 -7.72 -5.48 -9.10
N PHE A 74 -8.65 -4.74 -8.51
CA PHE A 74 -9.86 -5.33 -7.95
C PHE A 74 -10.74 -5.90 -9.04
N HIS A 75 -11.03 -5.08 -10.06
CA HIS A 75 -11.86 -5.47 -11.18
C HIS A 75 -11.26 -6.65 -11.96
N GLU A 76 -9.94 -6.72 -12.09
CA GLU A 76 -9.29 -7.74 -12.93
C GLU A 76 -9.07 -9.08 -12.24
N THR A 77 -8.53 -9.09 -11.02
CA THR A 77 -8.04 -10.34 -10.39
C THR A 77 -8.57 -10.54 -8.99
N ILE A 78 -8.55 -9.53 -8.12
CA ILE A 78 -8.85 -9.71 -6.68
C ILE A 78 -10.33 -10.08 -6.47
N TRP A 79 -11.25 -9.45 -7.22
CA TRP A 79 -12.70 -9.71 -7.12
C TRP A 79 -13.06 -11.18 -7.28
N LYS A 80 -12.44 -11.86 -8.25
CA LYS A 80 -12.62 -13.31 -8.51
C LYS A 80 -11.65 -14.17 -7.69
N GLY A 81 -10.48 -13.64 -7.36
CA GLY A 81 -9.42 -14.33 -6.65
C GLY A 81 -9.77 -14.67 -5.21
N VAL A 82 -10.44 -13.75 -4.49
CA VAL A 82 -10.85 -13.96 -3.09
C VAL A 82 -11.80 -15.15 -2.93
N PRO A 83 -12.99 -15.21 -3.57
CA PRO A 83 -13.89 -16.34 -3.39
C PRO A 83 -13.26 -17.67 -3.83
N LYS A 84 -12.47 -17.67 -4.91
CA LYS A 84 -11.69 -18.85 -5.36
C LYS A 84 -10.72 -19.34 -4.29
N PHE A 85 -10.04 -18.42 -3.61
CA PHE A 85 -9.14 -18.75 -2.50
C PHE A 85 -9.90 -19.25 -1.26
N LEU A 86 -10.99 -18.60 -0.86
CA LEU A 86 -11.81 -19.05 0.28
C LEU A 86 -12.40 -20.45 0.02
N ARG A 87 -12.75 -20.77 -1.22
CA ARG A 87 -13.15 -22.12 -1.63
C ARG A 87 -12.01 -23.14 -1.47
N ARG A 88 -10.75 -22.75 -1.71
CA ARG A 88 -9.58 -23.61 -1.42
C ARG A 88 -9.44 -23.88 0.07
N ILE A 89 -9.74 -22.90 0.94
CA ILE A 89 -9.75 -23.11 2.39
C ILE A 89 -10.80 -24.16 2.76
N ASP A 90 -12.02 -24.07 2.23
CA ASP A 90 -13.05 -25.09 2.46
C ASP A 90 -12.55 -26.49 2.08
N THR A 91 -11.86 -26.62 0.94
CA THR A 91 -11.26 -27.89 0.53
C THR A 91 -10.17 -28.37 1.50
N ALA A 92 -9.30 -27.46 1.95
CA ALA A 92 -8.22 -27.79 2.89
C ALA A 92 -8.78 -28.24 4.25
N LEU A 93 -9.81 -27.56 4.76
CA LEU A 93 -10.51 -27.91 5.99
C LEU A 93 -11.15 -29.31 5.91
N LYS A 94 -11.84 -29.61 4.80
CA LYS A 94 -12.43 -30.94 4.58
C LYS A 94 -11.38 -32.06 4.57
N ASN A 95 -10.22 -31.80 3.95
CA ASN A 95 -9.15 -32.79 3.86
C ASN A 95 -8.49 -33.11 5.22
N ILE A 96 -8.67 -32.26 6.23
CA ILE A 96 -8.21 -32.50 7.62
C ILE A 96 -9.36 -32.92 8.56
N GLY A 97 -10.53 -33.25 8.02
CA GLY A 97 -11.67 -33.78 8.79
C GLY A 97 -12.71 -32.75 9.25
N ILE A 98 -12.56 -31.47 8.90
CA ILE A 98 -13.55 -30.43 9.20
C ILE A 98 -14.58 -30.39 8.07
N ASN A 99 -15.78 -30.96 8.33
CA ASN A 99 -16.84 -31.08 7.33
C ASN A 99 -17.66 -29.79 7.09
N GLU A 100 -17.34 -28.73 7.83
CA GLU A 100 -17.93 -27.40 7.68
C GLU A 100 -17.11 -26.54 6.71
N ARG A 101 -17.79 -25.61 6.04
CA ARG A 101 -17.12 -24.55 5.27
C ARG A 101 -16.75 -23.41 6.20
N LEU A 102 -15.77 -22.61 5.81
CA LEU A 102 -15.52 -21.34 6.49
C LEU A 102 -16.78 -20.46 6.36
N PRO A 103 -17.36 -19.96 7.47
CA PRO A 103 -18.52 -19.09 7.44
C PRO A 103 -18.31 -17.91 6.48
N TYR A 104 -19.31 -17.60 5.65
CA TYR A 104 -19.18 -16.58 4.60
C TYR A 104 -18.93 -15.17 5.14
N ASN A 105 -19.38 -14.92 6.37
CA ASN A 105 -19.26 -13.66 7.09
C ASN A 105 -17.96 -13.54 7.90
N ALA A 106 -17.06 -14.52 7.84
CA ALA A 106 -15.74 -14.42 8.46
C ALA A 106 -14.86 -13.43 7.65
N PRO A 107 -14.41 -12.30 8.24
CA PRO A 107 -13.63 -11.29 7.53
C PRO A 107 -12.15 -11.70 7.44
N LEU A 108 -11.87 -12.85 6.82
CA LEU A 108 -10.53 -13.45 6.79
C LEU A 108 -9.51 -12.59 6.01
N ILE A 109 -9.97 -11.95 4.94
CA ILE A 109 -9.20 -11.02 4.13
C ILE A 109 -10.01 -9.74 4.02
N GLN A 110 -9.35 -8.61 4.21
CA GLN A 110 -9.91 -7.27 4.07
C GLN A 110 -8.91 -6.39 3.32
N PHE A 111 -9.41 -5.41 2.58
CA PHE A 111 -8.58 -4.47 1.84
C PHE A 111 -8.80 -3.04 2.34
N SER A 112 -7.72 -2.29 2.42
CA SER A 112 -7.73 -0.87 2.78
C SER A 112 -6.91 -0.07 1.77
N SER A 113 -7.13 1.23 1.70
CA SER A 113 -6.44 2.14 0.79
C SER A 113 -5.96 3.38 1.52
N TRP A 114 -4.84 3.94 1.04
CA TRP A 114 -4.33 5.25 1.42
C TRP A 114 -4.56 6.31 0.33
N MET A 115 -4.95 5.89 -0.88
CA MET A 115 -5.11 6.77 -2.04
C MET A 115 -6.29 7.72 -1.81
N GLY A 116 -5.98 9.00 -1.57
CA GLY A 116 -6.95 10.05 -1.23
C GLY A 116 -7.23 10.23 0.27
N GLY A 117 -6.57 9.47 1.15
CA GLY A 117 -6.68 9.61 2.61
C GLY A 117 -5.36 9.95 3.31
N ASP A 118 -4.23 9.56 2.73
CA ASP A 118 -2.89 9.91 3.21
C ASP A 118 -2.48 11.32 2.75
N ARG A 119 -2.58 12.28 3.68
CA ARG A 119 -2.30 13.70 3.46
C ARG A 119 -1.03 14.20 4.16
N ASP A 120 -0.32 13.32 4.86
CA ASP A 120 0.99 13.59 5.47
C ASP A 120 1.91 14.25 4.43
N GLY A 121 2.18 15.55 4.66
CA GLY A 121 2.80 16.55 3.77
C GLY A 121 2.50 16.39 2.28
N ASN A 122 1.26 16.07 1.94
CA ASN A 122 0.76 16.13 0.57
C ASN A 122 -0.47 17.06 0.52
N PRO A 123 -0.27 18.36 0.30
CA PRO A 123 -1.37 19.33 0.30
C PRO A 123 -2.35 19.12 -0.86
N ARG A 124 -2.03 18.28 -1.85
CA ARG A 124 -2.96 17.92 -2.93
C ARG A 124 -4.08 16.99 -2.46
N VAL A 125 -3.96 16.36 -1.30
CA VAL A 125 -5.01 15.52 -0.71
C VAL A 125 -5.84 16.39 0.24
N THR A 126 -6.80 17.10 -0.34
CA THR A 126 -7.72 17.98 0.39
C THR A 126 -8.90 17.20 0.99
N PRO A 127 -9.73 17.81 1.84
CA PRO A 127 -10.97 17.18 2.33
C PRO A 127 -11.90 16.72 1.18
N GLU A 128 -12.02 17.50 0.11
CA GLU A 128 -12.84 17.16 -1.06
C GLU A 128 -12.30 15.95 -1.80
N VAL A 129 -10.97 15.82 -1.92
CA VAL A 129 -10.34 14.63 -2.51
C VAL A 129 -10.73 13.38 -1.71
N THR A 130 -10.69 13.44 -0.38
CA THR A 130 -11.14 12.33 0.49
C THR A 130 -12.60 11.98 0.25
N ARG A 131 -13.47 12.99 0.13
CA ARG A 131 -14.88 12.78 -0.20
C ARG A 131 -15.05 12.08 -1.56
N ASP A 132 -14.38 12.59 -2.58
CA ASP A 132 -14.45 12.07 -3.95
C ASP A 132 -14.03 10.61 -4.03
N VAL A 133 -12.90 10.24 -3.41
CA VAL A 133 -12.42 8.86 -3.47
C VAL A 133 -13.33 7.87 -2.74
N CYS A 134 -13.98 8.28 -1.65
CA CYS A 134 -14.97 7.46 -0.96
C CYS A 134 -16.19 7.21 -1.86
N LEU A 135 -16.71 8.26 -2.52
CA LEU A 135 -17.83 8.14 -3.44
C LEU A 135 -17.49 7.31 -4.69
N LEU A 136 -16.28 7.48 -5.23
CA LEU A 136 -15.76 6.65 -6.33
C LEU A 136 -15.69 5.18 -5.93
N ALA A 137 -15.21 4.87 -4.72
CA ALA A 137 -15.10 3.50 -4.23
C ALA A 137 -16.48 2.84 -4.09
N ARG A 138 -17.47 3.57 -3.54
CA ARG A 138 -18.87 3.09 -3.46
C ARG A 138 -19.49 2.88 -4.84
N MET A 139 -19.24 3.78 -5.78
CA MET A 139 -19.71 3.66 -7.16
C MET A 139 -19.08 2.44 -7.87
N MET A 140 -17.79 2.19 -7.66
CA MET A 140 -17.08 1.03 -8.21
C MET A 140 -17.59 -0.29 -7.61
N ALA A 141 -17.79 -0.35 -6.29
CA ALA A 141 -18.37 -1.51 -5.62
C ALA A 141 -19.77 -1.82 -6.16
N ALA A 142 -20.66 -0.81 -6.19
CA ALA A 142 -22.01 -0.97 -6.72
C ALA A 142 -22.02 -1.46 -8.18
N ASN A 143 -21.09 -0.99 -9.02
CA ASN A 143 -20.94 -1.48 -10.39
C ASN A 143 -20.54 -2.96 -10.47
N LEU A 144 -19.58 -3.40 -9.66
CA LEU A 144 -19.14 -4.80 -9.64
C LEU A 144 -20.26 -5.73 -9.17
N TYR A 145 -20.97 -5.35 -8.10
CA TYR A 145 -22.14 -6.09 -7.64
C TYR A 145 -23.27 -6.10 -8.67
N PHE A 146 -23.52 -4.97 -9.33
CA PHE A 146 -24.56 -4.86 -10.35
C PHE A 146 -24.29 -5.76 -11.56
N SER A 147 -23.05 -5.90 -12.01
CA SER A 147 -22.73 -6.84 -13.10
C SER A 147 -22.89 -8.29 -12.68
N GLN A 148 -22.50 -8.65 -11.45
CA GLN A 148 -22.54 -10.05 -11.00
C GLN A 148 -23.93 -10.52 -10.53
N ILE A 149 -24.77 -9.61 -10.03
CA ILE A 149 -26.15 -9.96 -9.63
C ILE A 149 -26.97 -10.40 -10.86
N GLU A 150 -26.68 -9.85 -12.05
CA GLU A 150 -27.34 -10.25 -13.30
C GLU A 150 -27.01 -11.71 -13.66
N ASP A 151 -25.73 -12.10 -13.59
CA ASP A 151 -25.31 -13.49 -13.79
C ASP A 151 -25.99 -14.43 -12.76
N LEU A 152 -26.10 -13.99 -11.50
CA LEU A 152 -26.76 -14.76 -10.45
C LEU A 152 -28.27 -14.91 -10.71
N MET A 153 -28.92 -13.88 -11.23
CA MET A 153 -30.32 -13.97 -11.68
C MET A 153 -30.48 -15.00 -12.80
N PHE A 154 -29.55 -15.09 -13.75
CA PHE A 154 -29.60 -16.11 -14.80
C PHE A 154 -29.54 -17.52 -14.21
N GLU A 155 -28.59 -17.78 -13.31
CA GLU A 155 -28.36 -19.09 -12.70
C GLU A 155 -29.50 -19.53 -11.77
N LEU A 156 -30.00 -18.64 -10.90
CA LEU A 156 -31.01 -18.95 -9.87
C LEU A 156 -32.45 -18.94 -10.43
N SER A 157 -32.70 -19.83 -11.39
CA SER A 157 -34.00 -20.03 -12.07
C SER A 157 -35.00 -20.93 -11.32
N MET A 158 -34.66 -21.36 -10.12
CA MET A 158 -35.44 -22.32 -9.35
C MET A 158 -36.79 -21.76 -8.93
N TRP A 159 -37.84 -22.58 -9.01
CA TRP A 159 -39.19 -22.24 -8.56
C TRP A 159 -39.48 -22.72 -7.13
N ARG A 160 -38.77 -23.75 -6.65
CA ARG A 160 -38.91 -24.26 -5.27
C ARG A 160 -38.24 -23.32 -4.29
N CYS A 161 -38.99 -22.90 -3.28
CA CYS A 161 -38.50 -22.00 -2.25
C CYS A 161 -39.17 -22.26 -0.89
N SER A 162 -38.57 -21.73 0.16
CA SER A 162 -39.16 -21.64 1.49
C SER A 162 -40.39 -20.72 1.51
N ASP A 163 -41.27 -20.91 2.49
CA ASP A 163 -42.45 -20.07 2.66
C ASP A 163 -42.09 -18.60 2.92
N GLU A 164 -41.01 -18.36 3.66
CA GLU A 164 -40.48 -17.02 3.91
C GLU A 164 -40.07 -16.29 2.61
N LEU A 165 -39.27 -16.94 1.76
CA LEU A 165 -38.86 -16.38 0.47
C LEU A 165 -40.08 -16.10 -0.42
N ARG A 166 -41.07 -17.00 -0.39
CA ARG A 166 -42.27 -16.88 -1.22
C ARG A 166 -43.11 -15.67 -0.85
N VAL A 167 -43.39 -15.47 0.44
CA VAL A 167 -44.10 -14.27 0.92
C VAL A 167 -43.37 -13.00 0.49
N ARG A 168 -42.04 -12.98 0.66
CA ARG A 168 -41.22 -11.81 0.28
C ARG A 168 -41.25 -11.54 -1.22
N ALA A 169 -41.16 -12.58 -2.04
CA ALA A 169 -41.24 -12.46 -3.50
C ALA A 169 -42.63 -11.97 -3.95
N ASP A 170 -43.70 -12.47 -3.34
CA ASP A 170 -45.07 -12.06 -3.65
C ASP A 170 -45.34 -10.59 -3.29
N GLU A 171 -44.82 -10.11 -2.15
CA GLU A 171 -44.86 -8.69 -1.76
C GLU A 171 -44.17 -7.79 -2.80
N LEU A 172 -42.94 -8.16 -3.20
CA LEU A 172 -42.18 -7.41 -4.20
C LEU A 172 -42.89 -7.42 -5.55
N HIS A 173 -43.44 -8.56 -5.97
CA HIS A 173 -44.18 -8.67 -7.22
C HIS A 173 -45.45 -7.80 -7.22
N CYS A 174 -46.19 -7.77 -6.10
CA CYS A 174 -47.39 -6.95 -5.95
C CYS A 174 -47.09 -5.45 -5.90
N SER A 175 -45.94 -5.07 -5.33
CA SER A 175 -45.51 -3.67 -5.21
C SER A 175 -44.94 -3.10 -6.52
N SER A 176 -44.44 -3.96 -7.41
CA SER A 176 -43.80 -3.63 -8.71
C SER A 176 -44.76 -3.12 -9.82
N LYS A 177 -45.93 -2.56 -9.47
CA LYS A 177 -46.95 -2.08 -10.45
C LYS A 177 -46.54 -0.88 -11.32
N LYS A 178 -45.33 -0.34 -11.14
CA LYS A 178 -44.73 0.62 -12.09
C LYS A 178 -43.49 -0.04 -12.67
N SER A 179 -43.58 -0.40 -13.95
CA SER A 179 -42.46 -0.82 -14.78
C SER A 179 -41.21 0.02 -14.44
N ALA A 180 -40.20 -0.62 -13.85
CA ALA A 180 -38.91 0.00 -13.62
C ALA A 180 -38.42 0.54 -14.97
N LYS A 181 -38.46 1.87 -15.15
CA LYS A 181 -38.31 2.54 -16.45
C LYS A 181 -36.92 2.36 -17.10
N HIS A 182 -36.00 1.66 -16.44
CA HIS A 182 -34.57 1.84 -16.67
C HIS A 182 -33.95 0.73 -17.52
N TYR A 183 -34.59 -0.45 -17.70
CA TYR A 183 -34.07 -1.50 -18.59
C TYR A 183 -35.19 -2.37 -19.21
N ILE A 184 -35.35 -2.29 -20.53
CA ILE A 184 -36.33 -3.05 -21.35
C ILE A 184 -35.67 -4.24 -22.09
N GLU A 185 -34.33 -4.34 -22.07
CA GLU A 185 -33.60 -5.15 -23.06
C GLU A 185 -33.59 -6.67 -22.80
N PHE A 186 -33.78 -7.16 -21.56
CA PHE A 186 -33.76 -8.61 -21.26
C PHE A 186 -34.95 -9.12 -20.43
N TRP A 187 -35.39 -8.39 -19.41
CA TRP A 187 -36.49 -8.81 -18.51
C TRP A 187 -37.57 -7.71 -18.48
N LYS A 188 -38.62 -7.84 -19.30
CA LYS A 188 -39.77 -6.89 -19.28
C LYS A 188 -40.54 -6.96 -17.96
N GLN A 189 -40.64 -8.15 -17.39
CA GLN A 189 -41.18 -8.44 -16.06
C GLN A 189 -40.66 -9.82 -15.63
N VAL A 190 -40.18 -9.95 -14.39
CA VAL A 190 -39.79 -11.26 -13.85
C VAL A 190 -41.06 -12.01 -13.44
N PRO A 191 -41.28 -13.25 -13.92
CA PRO A 191 -42.43 -14.07 -13.54
C PRO A 191 -42.47 -14.36 -12.03
N SER A 192 -43.66 -14.40 -11.42
CA SER A 192 -43.82 -14.67 -9.98
C SER A 192 -43.44 -16.10 -9.57
N ASN A 193 -43.41 -17.05 -10.50
CA ASN A 193 -42.94 -18.42 -10.28
C ASN A 193 -41.41 -18.55 -10.22
N GLU A 194 -40.67 -17.44 -10.35
CA GLU A 194 -39.21 -17.37 -10.21
C GLU A 194 -38.81 -16.52 -8.99
N PRO A 195 -39.07 -16.98 -7.75
CA PRO A 195 -39.02 -16.16 -6.54
C PRO A 195 -37.62 -15.59 -6.24
N TYR A 196 -36.56 -16.35 -6.51
CA TYR A 196 -35.19 -15.86 -6.35
C TYR A 196 -34.89 -14.69 -7.30
N ARG A 197 -35.31 -14.77 -8.57
CA ARG A 197 -35.12 -13.70 -9.56
C ARG A 197 -35.90 -12.44 -9.20
N VAL A 198 -37.08 -12.57 -8.58
CA VAL A 198 -37.86 -11.42 -8.10
C VAL A 198 -37.07 -10.66 -7.03
N ILE A 199 -36.52 -11.37 -6.04
CA ILE A 199 -35.73 -10.75 -4.95
C ILE A 199 -34.43 -10.17 -5.48
N LEU A 200 -33.68 -10.91 -6.29
CA LEU A 200 -32.42 -10.44 -6.87
C LEU A 200 -32.63 -9.26 -7.84
N GLY A 201 -33.80 -9.18 -8.49
CA GLY A 201 -34.22 -8.02 -9.27
C GLY A 201 -34.35 -6.75 -8.42
N ASP A 202 -34.98 -6.83 -7.23
CA ASP A 202 -35.05 -5.70 -6.28
C ASP A 202 -33.64 -5.30 -5.80
N VAL A 203 -32.79 -6.28 -5.50
CA VAL A 203 -31.39 -6.04 -5.11
C VAL A 203 -30.63 -5.29 -6.22
N ARG A 204 -30.77 -5.74 -7.47
CA ARG A 204 -30.16 -5.09 -8.64
C ARG A 204 -30.65 -3.66 -8.80
N ASP A 205 -31.95 -3.41 -8.66
CA ASP A 205 -32.54 -2.07 -8.81
C ASP A 205 -32.04 -1.12 -7.71
N LYS A 206 -31.92 -1.59 -6.46
CA LYS A 206 -31.28 -0.82 -5.37
C LYS A 206 -29.79 -0.59 -5.58
N LEU A 207 -29.05 -1.56 -6.14
CA LEU A 207 -27.63 -1.37 -6.50
C LEU A 207 -27.49 -0.28 -7.57
N TYR A 208 -28.38 -0.24 -8.57
CA TYR A 208 -28.42 0.82 -9.58
C TYR A 208 -28.62 2.19 -8.92
N TYR A 209 -29.62 2.34 -8.04
CA TYR A 209 -29.85 3.60 -7.33
C TYR A 209 -28.68 4.00 -6.43
N THR A 210 -28.04 3.02 -5.77
CA THR A 210 -26.84 3.26 -4.95
C THR A 210 -25.69 3.81 -5.78
N ARG A 211 -25.48 3.26 -6.99
CA ARG A 211 -24.49 3.75 -7.95
C ARG A 211 -24.82 5.16 -8.43
N GLU A 212 -26.05 5.39 -8.92
CA GLU A 212 -26.44 6.70 -9.47
C GLU A 212 -26.45 7.78 -8.40
N ARG A 213 -26.86 7.47 -7.16
CA ARG A 213 -26.77 8.40 -6.02
C ARG A 213 -25.32 8.79 -5.77
N SER A 214 -24.40 7.82 -5.72
CA SER A 214 -22.96 8.09 -5.56
C SER A 214 -22.42 8.95 -6.69
N ARG A 215 -22.85 8.69 -7.95
CA ARG A 215 -22.47 9.48 -9.12
C ARG A 215 -22.97 10.92 -9.04
N HIS A 216 -24.23 11.14 -8.70
CA HIS A 216 -24.82 12.48 -8.54
C HIS A 216 -24.09 13.28 -7.46
N ILE A 217 -23.88 12.69 -6.28
CA ILE A 217 -23.19 13.34 -5.17
C ILE A 217 -21.73 13.70 -5.55
N LEU A 218 -21.07 12.87 -6.36
CA LEU A 218 -19.73 13.14 -6.87
C LEU A 218 -19.70 14.28 -7.91
N THR A 219 -20.70 14.38 -8.79
CA THR A 219 -20.72 15.39 -9.86
C THR A 219 -21.29 16.73 -9.46
N THR A 220 -22.32 16.74 -8.60
CA THR A 220 -23.13 17.93 -8.29
C THR A 220 -23.27 18.18 -6.79
N GLY A 221 -22.66 17.36 -5.93
CA GLY A 221 -22.74 17.48 -4.46
C GLY A 221 -24.04 16.94 -3.86
N VAL A 222 -25.14 16.93 -4.62
CA VAL A 222 -26.49 16.51 -4.20
C VAL A 222 -27.10 15.46 -5.14
N SER A 223 -28.09 14.71 -4.67
CA SER A 223 -28.84 13.71 -5.46
C SER A 223 -30.32 13.68 -5.10
N ASP A 224 -31.19 13.66 -6.11
CA ASP A 224 -32.65 13.53 -5.96
C ASP A 224 -33.09 12.08 -5.63
N ILE A 225 -32.18 11.10 -5.75
CA ILE A 225 -32.46 9.71 -5.43
C ILE A 225 -32.50 9.58 -3.90
N PRO A 226 -33.62 9.22 -3.25
CA PRO A 226 -33.71 9.10 -1.79
C PRO A 226 -32.72 8.08 -1.20
N GLU A 227 -32.37 8.19 0.08
CA GLU A 227 -31.48 7.18 0.71
C GLU A 227 -32.15 5.83 0.86
N GLU A 228 -33.45 5.83 1.07
CA GLU A 228 -34.29 4.64 1.31
C GLU A 228 -34.37 3.73 0.07
N SER A 229 -34.10 4.27 -1.13
CA SER A 229 -34.02 3.50 -2.37
C SER A 229 -32.62 2.92 -2.63
N THR A 230 -31.67 3.10 -1.71
CA THR A 230 -30.27 2.66 -1.84
C THR A 230 -29.84 1.74 -0.70
N PHE A 231 -28.69 1.07 -0.86
CA PHE A 231 -28.04 0.36 0.23
C PHE A 231 -27.15 1.33 1.05
N THR A 232 -27.57 1.59 2.29
CA THR A 232 -26.86 2.48 3.22
C THR A 232 -25.90 1.73 4.15
N ASN A 233 -26.14 0.44 4.38
CA ASN A 233 -25.27 -0.44 5.18
C ASN A 233 -25.22 -1.85 4.56
N VAL A 234 -24.21 -2.62 4.96
CA VAL A 234 -23.92 -3.95 4.38
C VAL A 234 -24.97 -4.99 4.80
N GLU A 235 -25.56 -4.84 5.99
CA GLU A 235 -26.58 -5.75 6.51
C GLU A 235 -27.85 -5.71 5.65
N MET A 236 -28.29 -4.52 5.23
CA MET A 236 -29.40 -4.35 4.28
C MET A 236 -29.13 -5.05 2.94
N PHE A 237 -27.87 -5.12 2.51
CA PHE A 237 -27.49 -5.77 1.27
C PHE A 237 -27.35 -7.30 1.42
N LEU A 238 -26.87 -7.77 2.58
CA LEU A 238 -26.74 -9.20 2.88
C LEU A 238 -28.09 -9.88 3.10
N GLU A 239 -29.04 -9.21 3.75
CA GLU A 239 -30.35 -9.79 4.12
C GLU A 239 -31.05 -10.57 2.98
N PRO A 240 -31.28 -9.98 1.78
CA PRO A 240 -31.95 -10.69 0.70
C PRO A 240 -31.11 -11.85 0.13
N LEU A 241 -29.77 -11.77 0.22
CA LEU A 241 -28.86 -12.82 -0.26
C LEU A 241 -28.82 -14.00 0.71
N GLU A 242 -28.80 -13.73 2.01
CA GLU A 242 -28.89 -14.73 3.07
C GLU A 242 -30.25 -15.42 3.07
N LEU A 243 -31.34 -14.67 2.79
CA LEU A 243 -32.67 -15.22 2.58
C LEU A 243 -32.68 -16.23 1.40
N CYS A 244 -32.07 -15.87 0.27
CA CYS A 244 -31.90 -16.80 -0.85
C CYS A 244 -31.09 -18.04 -0.44
N TYR A 245 -30.00 -17.86 0.31
CA TYR A 245 -29.12 -18.95 0.74
C TYR A 245 -29.82 -19.94 1.67
N ARG A 246 -30.54 -19.44 2.69
CA ARG A 246 -31.29 -20.29 3.63
C ARG A 246 -32.46 -21.00 2.95
N SER A 247 -33.14 -20.34 2.00
CA SER A 247 -34.21 -20.95 1.22
C SER A 247 -33.72 -22.12 0.36
N LEU A 248 -32.60 -21.94 -0.38
CA LEU A 248 -32.01 -23.03 -1.17
C LEU A 248 -31.61 -24.21 -0.29
N CYS A 249 -31.01 -23.94 0.87
CA CYS A 249 -30.65 -24.98 1.82
C CYS A 249 -31.88 -25.73 2.36
N ALA A 250 -32.96 -25.02 2.70
CA ALA A 250 -34.21 -25.62 3.18
C ALA A 250 -34.90 -26.48 2.10
N CYS A 251 -34.74 -26.16 0.82
CA CYS A 251 -35.27 -26.94 -0.30
C CYS A 251 -34.39 -28.13 -0.75
N GLY A 252 -33.26 -28.39 -0.07
CA GLY A 252 -32.32 -29.45 -0.43
C GLY A 252 -31.28 -29.06 -1.49
N ASP A 253 -31.27 -27.80 -1.93
CA ASP A 253 -30.42 -27.25 -2.99
C ASP A 253 -29.14 -26.59 -2.45
N LYS A 254 -28.62 -27.06 -1.31
CA LYS A 254 -27.35 -26.58 -0.72
C LYS A 254 -26.16 -26.59 -1.71
N PRO A 255 -25.99 -27.59 -2.60
CA PRO A 255 -24.93 -27.56 -3.60
C PRO A 255 -25.00 -26.35 -4.53
N ILE A 256 -26.21 -25.86 -4.84
CA ILE A 256 -26.42 -24.65 -5.64
C ILE A 256 -26.09 -23.41 -4.81
N ALA A 257 -26.57 -23.36 -3.55
CA ALA A 257 -26.28 -22.27 -2.62
C ALA A 257 -24.76 -22.08 -2.40
N ASP A 258 -24.01 -23.19 -2.30
CA ASP A 258 -22.55 -23.23 -2.14
C ASP A 258 -21.76 -22.91 -3.44
N GLY A 259 -22.46 -22.63 -4.55
CA GLY A 259 -21.90 -22.19 -5.83
C GLY A 259 -21.67 -20.67 -5.86
N SER A 260 -22.22 -20.01 -6.88
CA SER A 260 -22.05 -18.57 -7.15
C SER A 260 -22.63 -17.68 -6.05
N LEU A 261 -23.73 -18.09 -5.40
CA LEU A 261 -24.32 -17.32 -4.29
C LEU A 261 -23.38 -17.23 -3.09
N LEU A 262 -22.71 -18.33 -2.71
CA LEU A 262 -21.71 -18.32 -1.64
C LEU A 262 -20.50 -17.45 -1.99
N ASP A 263 -20.06 -17.47 -3.26
CA ASP A 263 -18.98 -16.58 -3.72
C ASP A 263 -19.41 -15.11 -3.60
N PHE A 264 -20.66 -14.79 -3.95
CA PHE A 264 -21.22 -13.45 -3.83
C PHE A 264 -21.33 -12.99 -2.36
N LEU A 265 -21.83 -13.83 -1.46
CA LEU A 265 -21.88 -13.55 0.00
C LEU A 265 -20.49 -13.27 0.58
N ARG A 266 -19.48 -14.04 0.16
CA ARG A 266 -18.07 -13.83 0.55
C ARG A 266 -17.51 -12.53 0.00
N GLN A 267 -17.87 -12.14 -1.22
CA GLN A 267 -17.47 -10.85 -1.79
C GLN A 267 -18.12 -9.68 -1.03
N VAL A 268 -19.40 -9.76 -0.68
CA VAL A 268 -20.06 -8.73 0.15
C VAL A 268 -19.38 -8.60 1.51
N SER A 269 -19.06 -9.72 2.16
CA SER A 269 -18.38 -9.73 3.47
C SER A 269 -16.92 -9.24 3.40
N THR A 270 -16.26 -9.41 2.26
CA THR A 270 -14.86 -8.98 2.04
C THR A 270 -14.75 -7.49 1.69
N PHE A 271 -15.60 -7.03 0.77
CA PHE A 271 -15.46 -5.73 0.13
C PHE A 271 -16.47 -4.69 0.63
N GLY A 272 -17.59 -5.13 1.24
CA GLY A 272 -18.65 -4.25 1.70
C GLY A 272 -19.19 -3.33 0.60
N LEU A 273 -19.74 -2.18 0.98
CA LEU A 273 -20.27 -1.20 0.02
C LEU A 273 -19.24 -0.21 -0.51
N ALA A 274 -17.97 -0.30 -0.06
CA ALA A 274 -16.92 0.65 -0.38
C ALA A 274 -15.72 0.03 -1.10
N LEU A 275 -15.72 -1.27 -1.39
CA LEU A 275 -14.59 -2.06 -1.95
C LEU A 275 -13.38 -2.17 -1.01
N VAL A 276 -12.90 -1.03 -0.52
CA VAL A 276 -11.79 -0.85 0.40
C VAL A 276 -12.19 0.17 1.48
N LYS A 277 -11.60 0.03 2.66
CA LYS A 277 -11.67 1.06 3.70
C LYS A 277 -10.54 2.07 3.53
N LEU A 278 -10.86 3.37 3.55
CA LEU A 278 -9.87 4.44 3.44
C LEU A 278 -9.26 4.75 4.81
N ASP A 279 -7.95 4.61 4.95
CA ASP A 279 -7.26 5.19 6.11
C ASP A 279 -7.01 6.68 5.88
N ILE A 280 -7.12 7.45 6.96
CA ILE A 280 -6.74 8.86 7.00
C ILE A 280 -5.39 8.94 7.70
N ARG A 281 -4.43 9.68 7.14
CA ARG A 281 -3.10 9.84 7.76
C ARG A 281 -2.65 11.29 7.74
N GLN A 282 -2.31 11.83 8.90
CA GLN A 282 -1.80 13.20 9.09
C GLN A 282 -0.66 13.19 10.12
N GLU A 283 0.26 14.16 10.06
CA GLU A 283 1.35 14.28 11.05
C GLU A 283 0.89 14.96 12.36
N SER A 284 1.47 14.53 13.49
CA SER A 284 1.15 14.98 14.85
C SER A 284 1.24 16.49 15.07
N ASP A 285 2.24 17.14 14.48
CA ASP A 285 2.44 18.59 14.60
C ASP A 285 1.22 19.38 14.07
N ARG A 286 0.57 18.90 13.00
CA ARG A 286 -0.63 19.53 12.45
C ARG A 286 -1.83 19.47 13.39
N HIS A 287 -1.92 18.46 14.25
CA HIS A 287 -2.93 18.40 15.31
C HIS A 287 -2.58 19.35 16.45
N THR A 288 -1.30 19.42 16.80
CA THR A 288 -0.77 20.37 17.79
C THR A 288 -1.09 21.81 17.39
N ASP A 289 -0.89 22.17 16.12
CA ASP A 289 -1.19 23.52 15.61
C ASP A 289 -2.68 23.89 15.74
N VAL A 290 -3.59 22.93 15.50
CA VAL A 290 -5.03 23.15 15.68
C VAL A 290 -5.37 23.38 17.15
N LEU A 291 -4.83 22.54 18.04
CA LEU A 291 -5.06 22.68 19.48
C LEU A 291 -4.42 23.96 20.05
N ASP A 292 -3.27 24.37 19.53
CA ASP A 292 -2.61 25.63 19.89
C ASP A 292 -3.43 26.84 19.45
N THR A 293 -3.99 26.79 18.24
CA THR A 293 -4.91 27.82 17.74
C THR A 293 -6.16 27.93 18.64
N ILE A 294 -6.74 26.79 19.04
CA ILE A 294 -7.91 26.74 19.94
C ILE A 294 -7.56 27.32 21.32
N THR A 295 -6.48 26.85 21.94
CA THR A 295 -6.09 27.27 23.30
C THR A 295 -5.71 28.74 23.35
N THR A 296 -5.05 29.26 22.31
CA THR A 296 -4.70 30.68 22.18
C THR A 296 -5.96 31.53 21.98
N HIS A 297 -6.90 31.11 21.12
CA HIS A 297 -8.16 31.83 20.89
C HIS A 297 -9.03 31.91 22.15
N LEU A 298 -9.07 30.84 22.94
CA LEU A 298 -9.80 30.79 24.21
C LEU A 298 -9.09 31.55 25.36
N GLY A 299 -7.86 32.02 25.15
CA GLY A 299 -7.07 32.72 26.16
C GLY A 299 -6.58 31.83 27.31
N ILE A 300 -6.48 30.51 27.09
CA ILE A 300 -6.06 29.53 28.12
C ILE A 300 -4.57 29.14 28.02
N GLY A 301 -3.84 29.70 27.04
CA GLY A 301 -2.40 29.53 26.84
C GLY A 301 -2.08 28.94 25.46
N SER A 302 -0.81 28.59 25.25
CA SER A 302 -0.33 27.90 24.04
C SER A 302 -0.12 26.41 24.33
N TYR A 303 -0.94 25.55 23.72
CA TYR A 303 -0.80 24.09 23.80
C TYR A 303 0.58 23.62 23.32
N ALA A 304 1.13 24.26 22.28
CA ALA A 304 2.44 23.92 21.73
C ALA A 304 3.58 24.09 22.76
N GLU A 305 3.47 25.07 23.65
CA GLU A 305 4.48 25.34 24.70
C GLU A 305 4.34 24.46 25.96
N TRP A 306 3.24 23.71 26.10
CA TRP A 306 3.00 22.89 27.29
C TRP A 306 3.84 21.62 27.31
N SER A 307 4.23 21.18 28.51
CA SER A 307 4.86 19.87 28.71
C SER A 307 3.88 18.75 28.38
N GLU A 308 4.41 17.56 28.12
CA GLU A 308 3.59 16.38 27.79
C GLU A 308 2.55 16.07 28.89
N GLU A 309 2.93 16.22 30.17
CA GLU A 309 2.03 16.01 31.29
C GLU A 309 0.88 17.02 31.31
N LYS A 310 1.20 18.30 31.05
CA LYS A 310 0.20 19.38 31.01
C LYS A 310 -0.74 19.21 29.80
N ARG A 311 -0.22 18.76 28.65
CA ARG A 311 -1.03 18.41 27.48
C ARG A 311 -2.00 17.27 27.81
N GLN A 312 -1.52 16.18 28.42
CA GLN A 312 -2.37 15.07 28.84
C GLN A 312 -3.44 15.51 29.85
N GLU A 313 -3.07 16.28 30.88
CA GLU A 313 -4.01 16.78 31.88
C GLU A 313 -5.15 17.59 31.24
N TRP A 314 -4.80 18.53 30.36
CA TRP A 314 -5.79 19.34 29.66
C TRP A 314 -6.66 18.51 28.71
N LEU A 315 -6.07 17.65 27.88
CA LEU A 315 -6.81 16.78 26.97
C LEU A 315 -7.79 15.89 27.73
N LEU A 316 -7.38 15.30 28.85
CA LEU A 316 -8.25 14.44 29.66
C LEU A 316 -9.36 15.24 30.35
N SER A 317 -9.09 16.48 30.78
CA SER A 317 -10.12 17.39 31.30
C SER A 317 -11.18 17.65 30.23
N GLU A 318 -10.78 18.01 29.01
CA GLU A 318 -11.71 18.27 27.91
C GLU A 318 -12.45 17.00 27.46
N LEU A 319 -11.75 15.86 27.33
CA LEU A 319 -12.31 14.57 26.91
C LEU A 319 -13.36 14.02 27.89
N ARG A 320 -13.21 14.29 29.19
CA ARG A 320 -14.21 13.98 30.23
C ARG A 320 -15.32 15.03 30.31
N GLY A 321 -15.01 16.26 29.93
CA GLY A 321 -15.96 17.37 29.82
C GLY A 321 -17.04 17.11 28.77
N LYS A 322 -18.18 17.80 28.92
CA LYS A 322 -19.31 17.77 27.96
C LYS A 322 -19.51 19.11 27.24
N ARG A 323 -18.68 20.10 27.58
CA ARG A 323 -18.75 21.44 26.98
C ARG A 323 -18.09 21.38 25.60
N PRO A 324 -18.72 21.91 24.54
CA PRO A 324 -18.07 22.11 23.25
C PRO A 324 -16.85 23.03 23.37
N LEU A 325 -15.76 22.69 22.71
CA LEU A 325 -14.47 23.34 22.89
C LEU A 325 -14.33 24.63 22.06
N PHE A 326 -14.78 24.62 20.80
CA PHE A 326 -14.67 25.77 19.90
C PHE A 326 -15.95 26.00 19.08
N GLY A 327 -16.14 27.24 18.63
CA GLY A 327 -17.24 27.67 17.79
C GLY A 327 -16.80 28.00 16.36
N SER A 328 -17.73 28.52 15.54
CA SER A 328 -17.46 28.94 14.17
C SER A 328 -16.58 30.18 14.05
N ASP A 329 -16.26 30.84 15.17
CA ASP A 329 -15.46 32.05 15.29
C ASP A 329 -13.94 31.80 15.42
N LEU A 330 -13.51 30.54 15.49
CA LEU A 330 -12.10 30.17 15.57
C LEU A 330 -11.35 30.68 14.33
N PRO A 331 -10.29 31.50 14.46
CA PRO A 331 -9.47 31.91 13.33
C PRO A 331 -8.68 30.71 12.79
N GLN A 332 -8.77 30.44 11.48
CA GLN A 332 -8.13 29.27 10.86
C GLN A 332 -7.10 29.73 9.83
N THR A 333 -5.87 29.23 9.96
CA THR A 333 -4.91 29.21 8.85
C THR A 333 -5.36 28.18 7.80
N GLU A 334 -4.80 28.22 6.59
CA GLU A 334 -5.10 27.21 5.56
C GLU A 334 -4.84 25.78 6.07
N GLU A 335 -3.78 25.60 6.85
CA GLU A 335 -3.41 24.31 7.42
C GLU A 335 -4.37 23.85 8.54
N VAL A 336 -4.83 24.77 9.41
CA VAL A 336 -5.84 24.45 10.43
C VAL A 336 -7.19 24.12 9.77
N ALA A 337 -7.57 24.88 8.74
CA ALA A 337 -8.78 24.65 7.97
C ALA A 337 -8.78 23.29 7.26
N ASP A 338 -7.65 22.86 6.70
CA ASP A 338 -7.50 21.53 6.10
C ASP A 338 -7.71 20.39 7.12
N VAL A 339 -7.12 20.49 8.32
CA VAL A 339 -7.29 19.47 9.37
C VAL A 339 -8.74 19.41 9.85
N LEU A 340 -9.35 20.55 10.17
CA LEU A 340 -10.75 20.59 10.61
C LEU A 340 -11.70 20.16 9.49
N GLY A 341 -11.49 20.65 8.26
CA GLY A 341 -12.24 20.25 7.06
C GLY A 341 -12.20 18.75 6.82
N THR A 342 -11.05 18.11 7.08
CA THR A 342 -10.94 16.64 7.04
C THR A 342 -11.91 15.99 8.00
N PHE A 343 -11.89 16.37 9.27
CA PHE A 343 -12.77 15.76 10.27
C PHE A 343 -14.26 16.01 9.98
N HIS A 344 -14.62 17.17 9.41
CA HIS A 344 -15.99 17.41 8.93
C HIS A 344 -16.42 16.41 7.85
N ILE A 345 -15.57 16.15 6.84
CA ILE A 345 -15.84 15.12 5.82
C ILE A 345 -15.98 13.73 6.43
N LEU A 346 -15.18 13.40 7.45
CA LEU A 346 -15.30 12.12 8.17
C LEU A 346 -16.63 12.02 8.96
N ALA A 347 -17.16 13.14 9.46
CA ALA A 347 -18.44 13.17 10.16
C ALA A 347 -19.65 13.04 9.22
N GLU A 348 -19.53 13.55 7.98
CA GLU A 348 -20.59 13.52 6.97
C GLU A 348 -20.72 12.17 6.27
N LEU A 349 -19.60 11.47 6.06
CA LEU A 349 -19.60 10.23 5.27
C LEU A 349 -19.93 8.98 6.11
N PRO A 350 -20.47 7.93 5.47
CA PRO A 350 -20.72 6.65 6.13
C PRO A 350 -19.45 6.06 6.78
N ALA A 351 -19.57 5.62 8.02
CA ALA A 351 -18.44 5.08 8.79
C ALA A 351 -17.82 3.81 8.17
N ASP A 352 -18.56 3.09 7.31
CA ASP A 352 -18.06 1.91 6.60
C ASP A 352 -17.02 2.25 5.52
N CYS A 353 -16.95 3.50 5.06
CA CYS A 353 -15.95 4.02 4.12
C CYS A 353 -14.54 4.08 4.73
N PHE A 354 -14.43 4.17 6.06
CA PHE A 354 -13.16 4.48 6.71
C PHE A 354 -12.54 3.30 7.46
N GLY A 355 -11.21 3.36 7.54
CA GLY A 355 -10.33 2.46 8.28
C GLY A 355 -9.82 3.13 9.55
N ALA A 356 -8.51 3.34 9.62
CA ALA A 356 -7.83 3.98 10.75
C ALA A 356 -7.61 5.47 10.52
N TYR A 357 -7.48 6.24 11.61
CA TYR A 357 -6.81 7.54 11.61
C TYR A 357 -5.37 7.34 12.10
N ILE A 358 -4.40 7.47 11.22
CA ILE A 358 -2.98 7.22 11.48
C ILE A 358 -2.29 8.55 11.76
N ILE A 359 -1.48 8.59 12.82
CA ILE A 359 -0.70 9.76 13.21
C ILE A 359 0.76 9.53 12.85
N SER A 360 1.24 10.15 11.76
CA SER A 360 2.66 10.16 11.40
C SER A 360 3.47 10.96 12.43
N MET A 361 4.74 10.61 12.64
CA MET A 361 5.60 11.21 13.68
C MET A 361 4.97 11.20 15.08
N ALA A 362 4.27 10.12 15.45
CA ALA A 362 3.76 9.98 16.81
C ALA A 362 4.91 9.75 17.79
N THR A 363 4.91 10.50 18.88
CA THR A 363 5.98 10.48 19.90
C THR A 363 5.45 10.21 21.30
N ALA A 364 4.23 10.66 21.60
CA ALA A 364 3.72 10.68 22.96
C ALA A 364 2.21 10.35 23.04
N PRO A 365 1.68 10.01 24.24
CA PRO A 365 0.25 9.80 24.45
C PRO A 365 -0.63 10.99 24.05
N SER A 366 -0.16 12.23 24.24
CA SER A 366 -0.91 13.42 23.87
C SER A 366 -1.24 13.50 22.38
N ASP A 367 -0.39 12.97 21.50
CA ASP A 367 -0.64 12.92 20.05
C ASP A 367 -1.92 12.12 19.74
N VAL A 368 -2.10 10.97 20.40
CA VAL A 368 -3.27 10.11 20.25
C VAL A 368 -4.52 10.76 20.84
N LEU A 369 -4.41 11.29 22.05
CA LEU A 369 -5.53 11.94 22.75
C LEU A 369 -5.98 13.23 22.04
N ALA A 370 -5.08 13.96 21.39
CA ALA A 370 -5.38 15.14 20.58
C ALA A 370 -6.33 14.80 19.43
N VAL A 371 -6.04 13.71 18.70
CA VAL A 371 -6.92 13.26 17.61
C VAL A 371 -8.26 12.76 18.14
N GLU A 372 -8.29 12.02 19.24
CA GLU A 372 -9.56 11.60 19.87
C GLU A 372 -10.43 12.82 20.25
N LEU A 373 -9.83 13.88 20.77
CA LEU A 373 -10.53 15.13 21.08
C LEU A 373 -11.06 15.80 19.81
N LEU A 374 -10.22 15.97 18.79
CA LEU A 374 -10.64 16.61 17.53
C LEU A 374 -11.75 15.81 16.81
N GLN A 375 -11.70 14.48 16.82
CA GLN A 375 -12.78 13.65 16.27
C GLN A 375 -14.12 13.91 16.99
N ARG A 376 -14.10 14.07 18.31
CA ARG A 376 -15.28 14.37 19.11
C ARG A 376 -15.82 15.77 18.85
N GLU A 377 -14.95 16.77 18.86
CA GLU A 377 -15.33 18.17 18.66
C GLU A 377 -15.83 18.45 17.24
N CYS A 378 -15.33 17.72 16.23
CA CYS A 378 -15.85 17.75 14.86
C CYS A 378 -17.06 16.81 14.65
N HIS A 379 -17.68 16.33 15.73
CA HIS A 379 -18.96 15.61 15.71
C HIS A 379 -18.97 14.28 14.95
N ILE A 380 -17.84 13.56 14.90
CA ILE A 380 -17.79 12.22 14.31
C ILE A 380 -18.53 11.24 15.23
N LYS A 381 -19.74 10.84 14.83
CA LYS A 381 -20.63 9.96 15.62
C LYS A 381 -20.01 8.60 15.94
N LYS A 382 -19.24 8.05 14.99
CA LYS A 382 -18.51 6.78 15.13
C LYS A 382 -17.03 7.07 14.84
N PRO A 383 -16.25 7.50 15.86
CA PRO A 383 -14.90 7.97 15.62
C PRO A 383 -14.02 6.81 15.16
N LEU A 384 -13.10 7.11 14.24
CA LEU A 384 -12.16 6.14 13.71
C LEU A 384 -11.21 5.71 14.83
N ARG A 385 -10.66 4.49 14.72
CA ARG A 385 -9.58 4.05 15.61
C ARG A 385 -8.33 4.87 15.32
N VAL A 386 -7.70 5.39 16.37
CA VAL A 386 -6.47 6.18 16.26
C VAL A 386 -5.25 5.27 16.37
N VAL A 387 -4.32 5.42 15.42
CA VAL A 387 -3.15 4.55 15.24
C VAL A 387 -1.88 5.38 15.26
N PRO A 388 -1.06 5.34 16.33
CA PRO A 388 0.23 6.00 16.32
C PRO A 388 1.20 5.28 15.38
N LEU A 389 1.90 6.05 14.53
CA LEU A 389 3.00 5.58 13.71
C LEU A 389 4.32 6.08 14.31
N PHE A 390 5.08 5.15 14.90
CA PHE A 390 6.41 5.42 15.46
C PHE A 390 7.49 5.27 14.37
N GLU A 391 8.20 6.35 14.06
CA GLU A 391 9.08 6.42 12.89
C GLU A 391 10.56 6.56 13.24
N LYS A 392 10.96 7.34 14.24
CA LYS A 392 12.39 7.47 14.61
C LYS A 392 12.79 6.38 15.60
N LEU A 393 14.10 6.19 15.77
CA LEU A 393 14.62 5.20 16.70
C LEU A 393 14.19 5.49 18.15
N ALA A 394 14.26 6.75 18.58
CA ALA A 394 13.83 7.19 19.90
C ALA A 394 12.32 6.98 20.13
N ASP A 395 11.51 7.20 19.10
CA ASP A 395 10.05 7.00 19.17
C ASP A 395 9.72 5.51 19.35
N LEU A 396 10.43 4.62 18.64
CA LEU A 396 10.29 3.17 18.81
C LEU A 396 10.76 2.69 20.20
N GLU A 397 11.77 3.32 20.78
CA GLU A 397 12.22 3.05 22.16
C GLU A 397 11.18 3.49 23.19
N ALA A 398 10.54 4.64 22.98
CA ALA A 398 9.51 5.20 23.87
C ALA A 398 8.12 4.57 23.67
N ALA A 399 7.85 3.94 22.53
CA ALA A 399 6.54 3.41 22.16
C ALA A 399 5.88 2.53 23.23
N PRO A 400 6.56 1.55 23.87
CA PRO A 400 5.94 0.74 24.92
C PRO A 400 5.48 1.56 26.13
N ALA A 401 6.26 2.57 26.53
CA ALA A 401 5.92 3.45 27.64
C ALA A 401 4.72 4.36 27.30
N ALA A 402 4.69 4.91 26.08
CA ALA A 402 3.58 5.72 25.59
C ALA A 402 2.27 4.91 25.55
N VAL A 403 2.31 3.69 25.00
CA VAL A 403 1.13 2.81 24.93
C VAL A 403 0.70 2.34 26.33
N ALA A 404 1.63 2.01 27.22
CA ALA A 404 1.31 1.67 28.61
C ALA A 404 0.63 2.84 29.33
N ARG A 405 1.08 4.08 29.11
CA ARG A 405 0.42 5.27 29.66
C ARG A 405 -0.98 5.42 29.09
N LEU A 406 -1.20 5.26 27.79
CA LEU A 406 -2.53 5.31 27.18
C LEU A 406 -3.48 4.26 27.78
N PHE A 407 -3.02 3.02 27.97
CA PHE A 407 -3.83 1.96 28.57
C PHE A 407 -4.09 2.15 30.08
N SER A 408 -3.27 2.95 30.77
CA SER A 408 -3.54 3.34 32.17
C SER A 408 -4.63 4.39 32.33
N ILE A 409 -5.17 4.94 31.23
CA ILE A 409 -6.20 5.98 31.23
C ILE A 409 -7.57 5.34 31.01
N ASP A 410 -8.43 5.36 32.03
CA ASP A 410 -9.76 4.75 31.99
C ASP A 410 -10.61 5.19 30.78
N TRP A 411 -10.64 6.51 30.50
CA TRP A 411 -11.38 7.05 29.36
C TRP A 411 -10.92 6.44 28.03
N TYR A 412 -9.61 6.23 27.87
CA TYR A 412 -9.05 5.67 26.65
C TYR A 412 -9.34 4.16 26.55
N MET A 413 -9.24 3.42 27.66
CA MET A 413 -9.60 2.01 27.71
C MET A 413 -11.06 1.76 27.33
N ASP A 414 -11.98 2.57 27.85
CA ASP A 414 -13.40 2.52 27.47
C ASP A 414 -13.60 2.82 25.98
N ARG A 415 -12.86 3.81 25.47
CA ARG A 415 -12.93 4.26 24.07
C ARG A 415 -12.48 3.17 23.08
N ILE A 416 -11.36 2.49 23.36
CA ILE A 416 -10.77 1.50 22.44
C ILE A 416 -11.42 0.12 22.54
N ASN A 417 -12.19 -0.14 23.61
CA ASN A 417 -12.95 -1.38 23.82
C ASN A 417 -12.09 -2.65 23.58
N GLY A 418 -10.93 -2.69 24.25
CA GLY A 418 -10.01 -3.82 24.24
C GLY A 418 -9.26 -4.06 22.92
N LYS A 419 -9.21 -3.09 21.98
CA LYS A 419 -8.47 -3.22 20.71
C LYS A 419 -7.62 -1.99 20.42
N GLN A 420 -6.32 -2.19 20.22
CA GLN A 420 -5.40 -1.15 19.78
C GLN A 420 -4.69 -1.58 18.50
N GLU A 421 -4.48 -0.64 17.58
CA GLU A 421 -3.59 -0.85 16.44
C GLU A 421 -2.40 0.13 16.54
N VAL A 422 -1.19 -0.35 16.27
CA VAL A 422 0.04 0.44 16.26
C VAL A 422 0.73 0.24 14.91
N MET A 423 1.20 1.31 14.30
CA MET A 423 1.90 1.25 13.02
C MET A 423 3.41 1.40 13.22
N ILE A 424 4.19 0.61 12.48
CA ILE A 424 5.67 0.68 12.48
C ILE A 424 6.21 1.00 11.08
N GLY A 425 7.08 2.02 11.01
CA GLY A 425 7.61 2.58 9.76
C GLY A 425 9.04 2.14 9.45
N TYR A 426 9.23 1.10 8.62
CA TYR A 426 10.57 0.56 8.39
C TYR A 426 11.52 1.51 7.65
N SER A 427 11.05 2.11 6.55
CA SER A 427 11.88 2.98 5.72
C SER A 427 12.24 4.29 6.44
N ASP A 428 11.34 4.83 7.26
CA ASP A 428 11.56 6.08 7.99
C ASP A 428 12.55 5.87 9.15
N SER A 429 12.42 4.77 9.92
CA SER A 429 13.43 4.40 10.93
C SER A 429 14.78 4.06 10.32
N GLY A 430 14.78 3.40 9.15
CA GLY A 430 16.01 3.13 8.40
C GLY A 430 16.74 4.39 7.92
N LYS A 431 15.99 5.45 7.59
CA LYS A 431 16.54 6.77 7.23
C LYS A 431 17.15 7.50 8.45
N ASP A 432 16.61 7.28 9.64
CA ASP A 432 17.09 7.94 10.87
C ASP A 432 18.39 7.31 11.40
N ALA A 433 18.47 5.98 11.45
CA ALA A 433 19.50 5.27 12.21
C ALA A 433 20.22 4.15 11.45
N GLY A 434 19.94 3.97 10.17
CA GLY A 434 20.41 2.82 9.38
C GLY A 434 19.53 1.58 9.56
N ARG A 435 19.52 0.73 8.53
CA ARG A 435 18.53 -0.35 8.41
C ARG A 435 18.67 -1.45 9.47
N LEU A 436 19.91 -1.82 9.85
CA LEU A 436 20.16 -2.85 10.87
C LEU A 436 19.56 -2.46 12.22
N SER A 437 19.89 -1.26 12.70
CA SER A 437 19.45 -0.73 13.98
C SER A 437 17.94 -0.52 14.01
N ALA A 438 17.37 -0.01 12.92
CA ALA A 438 15.94 0.12 12.75
C ALA A 438 15.23 -1.24 12.87
N ALA A 439 15.70 -2.26 12.13
CA ALA A 439 15.10 -3.60 12.17
C ALA A 439 15.17 -4.22 13.58
N TRP A 440 16.31 -4.08 14.27
CA TRP A 440 16.47 -4.60 15.62
C TRP A 440 15.59 -3.87 16.63
N GLN A 441 15.53 -2.54 16.57
CA GLN A 441 14.69 -1.76 17.47
C GLN A 441 13.20 -2.02 17.23
N MET A 442 12.78 -2.22 15.98
CA MET A 442 11.41 -2.65 15.66
C MET A 442 11.09 -4.05 16.22
N TYR A 443 12.04 -4.98 16.21
CA TYR A 443 11.83 -6.30 16.83
C TYR A 443 11.59 -6.15 18.34
N LYS A 444 12.47 -5.42 19.04
CA LYS A 444 12.34 -5.17 20.49
C LYS A 444 11.07 -4.40 20.85
N ALA A 445 10.74 -3.34 20.11
CA ALA A 445 9.53 -2.54 20.35
C ALA A 445 8.26 -3.40 20.25
N GLN A 446 8.20 -4.29 19.25
CA GLN A 446 7.06 -5.21 19.11
C GLN A 446 6.96 -6.22 20.26
N GLU A 447 8.08 -6.75 20.75
CA GLU A 447 8.12 -7.63 21.93
C GLU A 447 7.64 -6.94 23.21
N GLU A 448 8.02 -5.67 23.42
CA GLU A 448 7.58 -4.93 24.61
C GLU A 448 6.13 -4.47 24.49
N LEU A 449 5.69 -4.02 23.30
CA LEU A 449 4.31 -3.64 23.06
C LEU A 449 3.34 -4.80 23.29
N ILE A 450 3.69 -6.03 22.86
CA ILE A 450 2.81 -7.19 23.11
C ILE A 450 2.75 -7.56 24.60
N LYS A 451 3.84 -7.38 25.36
CA LYS A 451 3.83 -7.57 26.82
C LYS A 451 2.91 -6.55 27.51
N VAL A 452 3.01 -5.28 27.12
CA VAL A 452 2.13 -4.21 27.61
C VAL A 452 0.66 -4.52 27.27
N ALA A 453 0.37 -4.88 26.02
CA ALA A 453 -0.98 -5.20 25.58
C ALA A 453 -1.58 -6.39 26.35
N LYS A 454 -0.80 -7.45 26.59
CA LYS A 454 -1.22 -8.59 27.42
C LYS A 454 -1.50 -8.20 28.87
N HIS A 455 -0.69 -7.32 29.46
CA HIS A 455 -0.87 -6.86 30.84
C HIS A 455 -2.20 -6.11 31.04
N TYR A 456 -2.62 -5.33 30.03
CA TYR A 456 -3.88 -4.58 30.04
C TYR A 456 -5.05 -5.29 29.32
N GLU A 457 -4.88 -6.56 28.94
CA GLU A 457 -5.89 -7.35 28.21
C GLU A 457 -6.39 -6.72 26.90
N VAL A 458 -5.52 -5.98 26.21
CA VAL A 458 -5.82 -5.33 24.93
C VAL A 458 -5.36 -6.22 23.77
N LYS A 459 -6.24 -6.47 22.79
CA LYS A 459 -5.85 -7.09 21.52
C LYS A 459 -5.10 -6.07 20.67
N LEU A 460 -3.77 -6.24 20.58
CA LEU A 460 -2.90 -5.41 19.75
C LEU A 460 -2.88 -5.94 18.31
N THR A 461 -2.97 -5.04 17.33
CA THR A 461 -2.69 -5.33 15.92
C THR A 461 -1.53 -4.47 15.44
N MET A 462 -0.51 -5.13 14.90
CA MET A 462 0.61 -4.45 14.27
C MET A 462 0.26 -4.12 12.82
N PHE A 463 0.39 -2.85 12.47
CA PHE A 463 0.31 -2.38 11.10
C PHE A 463 1.72 -2.16 10.53
N HIS A 464 2.14 -3.08 9.67
CA HIS A 464 3.44 -3.02 9.02
C HIS A 464 3.43 -2.01 7.85
N GLY A 465 4.19 -0.93 8.00
CA GLY A 465 4.42 0.07 6.98
C GLY A 465 5.27 -0.41 5.80
N ARG A 466 5.52 0.49 4.84
CA ARG A 466 6.43 0.23 3.71
C ARG A 466 7.86 -0.02 4.18
N GLY A 467 8.64 -0.70 3.34
CA GLY A 467 10.07 -0.92 3.63
C GLY A 467 10.37 -2.24 4.34
N GLY A 468 9.40 -2.85 5.02
CA GLY A 468 9.60 -4.09 5.77
C GLY A 468 9.81 -5.32 4.89
N THR A 469 10.43 -6.37 5.43
CA THR A 469 10.54 -7.69 4.80
C THR A 469 9.14 -8.26 4.47
N VAL A 470 8.15 -7.97 5.31
CA VAL A 470 6.76 -8.44 5.19
C VAL A 470 6.08 -7.91 3.91
N GLY A 471 6.22 -6.62 3.62
CA GLY A 471 5.50 -5.94 2.53
C GLY A 471 6.12 -6.08 1.14
N ARG A 472 7.22 -6.83 0.99
CA ARG A 472 8.10 -6.65 -0.17
C ARG A 472 8.14 -7.71 -1.25
N GLY A 473 7.64 -8.92 -1.05
CA GLY A 473 7.52 -9.93 -2.10
C GLY A 473 8.81 -10.35 -2.84
N GLY A 474 9.97 -9.73 -2.54
CA GLY A 474 11.27 -10.00 -3.13
C GLY A 474 12.18 -10.89 -2.27
N GLY A 475 11.77 -11.18 -1.04
CA GLY A 475 12.14 -12.39 -0.30
C GLY A 475 10.85 -13.16 0.01
N PRO A 476 10.90 -14.35 0.64
CA PRO A 476 9.68 -15.09 0.97
C PRO A 476 8.86 -14.30 2.00
N SER A 477 7.89 -13.47 1.57
CA SER A 477 6.97 -12.74 2.47
C SER A 477 6.32 -13.67 3.49
N HIS A 478 6.16 -14.95 3.14
CA HIS A 478 5.76 -16.02 4.06
C HIS A 478 6.71 -16.12 5.26
N LEU A 479 8.02 -16.30 5.04
CA LEU A 479 9.01 -16.39 6.12
C LEU A 479 9.13 -15.08 6.90
N ALA A 480 8.98 -13.93 6.23
CA ALA A 480 8.99 -12.63 6.90
C ALA A 480 7.87 -12.49 7.94
N ILE A 481 6.68 -13.03 7.65
CA ILE A 481 5.56 -13.09 8.61
C ILE A 481 5.89 -14.07 9.74
N LEU A 482 6.39 -15.28 9.42
CA LEU A 482 6.79 -16.26 10.42
C LEU A 482 7.94 -15.78 11.33
N SER A 483 8.74 -14.82 10.86
CA SER A 483 9.86 -14.25 11.61
C SER A 483 9.49 -13.16 12.60
N GLN A 484 8.23 -12.67 12.59
CA GLN A 484 7.79 -11.66 13.56
C GLN A 484 7.93 -12.19 14.99
N PRO A 485 8.16 -11.33 16.00
CA PRO A 485 8.26 -11.79 17.37
C PRO A 485 7.02 -12.60 17.80
N PRO A 486 7.16 -13.57 18.71
CA PRO A 486 6.04 -14.37 19.20
C PRO A 486 4.84 -13.52 19.65
N ASP A 487 3.63 -14.01 19.40
CA ASP A 487 2.35 -13.39 19.80
C ASP A 487 2.01 -12.02 19.20
N THR A 488 2.84 -11.45 18.33
CA THR A 488 2.59 -10.11 17.75
C THR A 488 1.50 -10.07 16.67
N ILE A 489 1.16 -11.22 16.07
CA ILE A 489 0.13 -11.32 15.02
C ILE A 489 -1.22 -11.75 15.60
N HIS A 490 -1.24 -12.83 16.41
CA HIS A 490 -2.42 -13.33 17.12
C HIS A 490 -3.73 -13.30 16.30
N GLY A 491 -3.66 -13.81 15.06
CA GLY A 491 -4.79 -13.90 14.12
C GLY A 491 -5.19 -12.58 13.43
N SER A 492 -4.40 -11.51 13.53
CA SER A 492 -4.66 -10.22 12.90
C SER A 492 -3.39 -9.59 12.35
N LEU A 493 -3.18 -9.73 11.03
CA LEU A 493 -2.06 -9.15 10.30
C LEU A 493 -2.54 -7.99 9.43
N ARG A 494 -1.88 -6.82 9.55
CA ARG A 494 -2.12 -5.68 8.66
C ARG A 494 -0.81 -5.23 8.01
N VAL A 495 -0.76 -5.22 6.68
CA VAL A 495 0.48 -4.98 5.91
C VAL A 495 0.22 -4.02 4.75
N THR A 496 1.13 -3.08 4.56
CA THR A 496 1.13 -2.20 3.39
C THR A 496 1.59 -2.95 2.14
N VAL A 497 0.73 -3.07 1.14
CA VAL A 497 1.13 -3.51 -0.21
C VAL A 497 1.68 -2.29 -0.96
N GLN A 498 2.97 -2.31 -1.27
CA GLN A 498 3.60 -1.19 -1.97
C GLN A 498 3.17 -1.14 -3.45
N GLY A 499 3.00 0.07 -3.99
CA GLY A 499 2.59 0.28 -5.39
C GLY A 499 3.54 -0.38 -6.40
N GLU A 500 4.85 -0.40 -6.13
CA GLU A 500 5.83 -1.06 -7.00
C GLU A 500 5.78 -2.60 -6.97
N VAL A 501 4.99 -3.19 -6.06
CA VAL A 501 4.82 -4.65 -5.90
C VAL A 501 3.39 -5.12 -6.21
N ILE A 502 2.45 -4.20 -6.44
CA ILE A 502 1.04 -4.53 -6.65
C ILE A 502 0.83 -5.40 -7.90
N GLU A 503 1.48 -5.07 -9.03
CA GLU A 503 1.44 -5.85 -10.27
C GLU A 503 1.99 -7.27 -10.05
N HIS A 504 3.11 -7.39 -9.33
CA HIS A 504 3.69 -8.70 -9.04
C HIS A 504 2.80 -9.55 -8.11
N SER A 505 2.04 -8.89 -7.22
CA SER A 505 1.22 -9.56 -6.22
C SER A 505 -0.17 -9.93 -6.73
N PHE A 506 -0.76 -9.07 -7.57
CA PHE A 506 -2.15 -9.11 -7.97
C PHE A 506 -2.38 -8.93 -9.48
N GLY A 507 -1.37 -8.67 -10.30
CA GLY A 507 -1.54 -8.46 -11.75
C GLY A 507 -1.90 -9.72 -12.55
N GLU A 508 -1.73 -10.91 -11.97
CA GLU A 508 -2.08 -12.19 -12.61
C GLU A 508 -2.88 -13.08 -11.65
N GLU A 509 -3.86 -13.83 -12.16
CA GLU A 509 -4.83 -14.58 -11.36
C GLU A 509 -4.20 -15.61 -10.40
N HIS A 510 -3.21 -16.38 -10.87
CA HIS A 510 -2.53 -17.39 -10.05
C HIS A 510 -1.60 -16.74 -9.03
N LEU A 511 -0.94 -15.63 -9.38
CA LEU A 511 -0.13 -14.85 -8.44
C LEU A 511 -1.01 -14.21 -7.35
N CYS A 512 -2.15 -13.63 -7.72
CA CYS A 512 -3.16 -13.12 -6.78
C CYS A 512 -3.56 -14.23 -5.79
N PHE A 513 -3.94 -15.40 -6.29
CA PHE A 513 -4.28 -16.56 -5.45
C PHE A 513 -3.15 -16.94 -4.48
N ARG A 514 -1.91 -17.04 -4.98
CA ARG A 514 -0.74 -17.37 -4.15
C ARG A 514 -0.43 -16.30 -3.11
N THR A 515 -0.75 -15.04 -3.42
CA THR A 515 -0.61 -13.91 -2.49
C THR A 515 -1.58 -14.05 -1.33
N LEU A 516 -2.86 -14.25 -1.61
CA LEU A 516 -3.86 -14.47 -0.56
C LEU A 516 -3.54 -15.72 0.28
N GLN A 517 -3.09 -16.79 -0.38
CA GLN A 517 -2.68 -18.04 0.27
C GLN A 517 -1.51 -17.84 1.24
N ARG A 518 -0.43 -17.19 0.81
CA ARG A 518 0.77 -17.06 1.66
C ARG A 518 0.51 -16.18 2.89
N PHE A 519 -0.24 -15.10 2.75
CA PHE A 519 -0.60 -14.23 3.88
C PHE A 519 -1.46 -14.98 4.89
N THR A 520 -2.48 -15.70 4.42
CA THR A 520 -3.37 -16.47 5.30
C THR A 520 -2.61 -17.60 6.02
N ALA A 521 -1.82 -18.39 5.28
CA ALA A 521 -1.09 -19.51 5.86
C ALA A 521 -0.06 -19.06 6.90
N ALA A 522 0.76 -18.05 6.57
CA ALA A 522 1.80 -17.59 7.49
C ALA A 522 1.22 -16.90 8.74
N THR A 523 0.11 -16.16 8.59
CA THR A 523 -0.60 -15.55 9.74
C THR A 523 -1.15 -16.61 10.68
N LEU A 524 -1.74 -17.68 10.11
CA LEU A 524 -2.30 -18.80 10.86
C LEU A 524 -1.18 -19.60 11.56
N GLU A 525 -0.12 -19.94 10.83
CA GLU A 525 1.00 -20.71 11.37
C GLU A 525 1.75 -19.94 12.47
N HIS A 526 2.06 -18.65 12.28
CA HIS A 526 2.75 -17.85 13.31
C HIS A 526 2.01 -17.85 14.65
N GLY A 527 0.67 -17.75 14.62
CA GLY A 527 -0.17 -17.75 15.82
C GLY A 527 -0.23 -19.09 16.55
N MET A 528 0.12 -20.20 15.91
CA MET A 528 0.11 -21.55 16.50
C MET A 528 1.51 -22.15 16.68
N HIS A 529 2.49 -21.64 15.93
CA HIS A 529 3.87 -22.11 15.88
C HIS A 529 4.79 -20.88 15.81
N PRO A 530 4.97 -20.16 16.93
CA PRO A 530 5.81 -18.97 16.96
C PRO A 530 7.29 -19.33 16.72
N PRO A 531 8.10 -18.40 16.19
CA PRO A 531 9.52 -18.65 15.98
C PRO A 531 10.26 -18.80 17.32
N ILE A 532 11.47 -19.38 17.25
CA ILE A 532 12.35 -19.47 18.42
C ILE A 532 12.65 -18.08 18.98
N SER A 533 12.70 -17.99 20.31
CA SER A 533 13.17 -16.78 20.98
C SER A 533 14.68 -16.63 20.79
N PRO A 534 15.22 -15.43 20.55
CA PRO A 534 16.65 -15.24 20.40
C PRO A 534 17.40 -15.54 21.70
N LYS A 535 18.54 -16.24 21.58
CA LYS A 535 19.44 -16.53 22.70
C LYS A 535 19.99 -15.22 23.30
N PRO A 536 20.32 -15.17 24.61
CA PRO A 536 20.84 -13.95 25.26
C PRO A 536 22.07 -13.36 24.54
N GLU A 537 22.99 -14.22 24.10
CA GLU A 537 24.18 -13.84 23.34
C GLU A 537 23.84 -13.23 21.97
N TRP A 538 22.77 -13.69 21.31
CA TRP A 538 22.31 -13.10 20.05
C TRP A 538 21.76 -11.70 20.26
N ARG A 539 20.99 -11.48 21.35
CA ARG A 539 20.50 -10.15 21.71
C ARG A 539 21.64 -9.18 22.01
N ALA A 540 22.60 -9.61 22.83
CA ALA A 540 23.77 -8.80 23.19
C ALA A 540 24.59 -8.40 21.95
N LEU A 541 24.80 -9.32 21.01
CA LEU A 541 25.45 -9.02 19.73
C LEU A 541 24.64 -8.01 18.90
N MET A 542 23.33 -8.19 18.78
CA MET A 542 22.47 -7.26 18.04
C MET A 542 22.44 -5.85 18.66
N ASP A 543 22.40 -5.74 19.99
CA ASP A 543 22.46 -4.44 20.68
C ASP A 543 23.78 -3.70 20.39
N GLU A 544 24.92 -4.41 20.43
CA GLU A 544 26.22 -3.82 20.10
C GLU A 544 26.33 -3.45 18.61
N MET A 545 25.89 -4.33 17.72
CA MET A 545 25.88 -4.09 16.28
C MET A 545 25.02 -2.87 15.90
N ALA A 546 23.86 -2.69 16.55
CA ALA A 546 22.98 -1.56 16.30
C ALA A 546 23.67 -0.21 16.63
N VAL A 547 24.40 -0.13 17.74
CA VAL A 547 25.13 1.09 18.12
C VAL A 547 26.21 1.43 17.08
N VAL A 548 27.00 0.44 16.66
CA VAL A 548 28.06 0.64 15.67
C VAL A 548 27.51 1.01 14.30
N ALA A 549 26.46 0.31 13.84
CA ALA A 549 25.82 0.59 12.56
C ALA A 549 25.20 1.99 12.52
N THR A 550 24.52 2.42 13.58
CA THR A 550 23.94 3.77 13.65
C THR A 550 25.03 4.83 13.67
N LYS A 551 26.15 4.58 14.37
CA LYS A 551 27.28 5.51 14.38
C LYS A 551 27.87 5.69 12.99
N GLU A 552 28.17 4.60 12.28
CA GLU A 552 28.68 4.68 10.90
C GLU A 552 27.67 5.38 9.98
N TYR A 553 26.41 4.94 10.00
CA TYR A 553 25.35 5.52 9.19
C TYR A 553 25.23 7.03 9.39
N ARG A 554 25.08 7.49 10.63
CA ARG A 554 24.92 8.92 10.93
C ARG A 554 26.20 9.71 10.68
N SER A 555 27.38 9.10 10.81
CA SER A 555 28.64 9.77 10.47
C SER A 555 28.70 10.19 9.01
N ILE A 556 28.16 9.35 8.11
CA ILE A 556 28.15 9.62 6.67
C ILE A 556 26.94 10.47 6.25
N VAL A 557 25.74 10.16 6.76
CA VAL A 557 24.50 10.77 6.25
C VAL A 557 24.21 12.14 6.86
N PHE A 558 24.56 12.35 8.14
CA PHE A 558 24.21 13.56 8.89
C PHE A 558 25.41 14.38 9.36
N GLN A 559 26.57 13.75 9.63
CA GLN A 559 27.74 14.45 10.17
C GLN A 559 28.73 14.90 9.09
N GLU A 560 28.83 14.18 7.97
CA GLU A 560 29.68 14.57 6.85
C GLU A 560 29.10 15.80 6.13
N PRO A 561 29.74 16.98 6.23
CA PRO A 561 29.18 18.23 5.75
C PRO A 561 28.92 18.24 4.24
N ARG A 562 29.71 17.50 3.46
CA ARG A 562 29.57 17.46 1.98
C ARG A 562 28.67 16.33 1.48
N PHE A 563 28.06 15.54 2.38
CA PHE A 563 27.20 14.42 1.97
C PHE A 563 26.01 14.88 1.12
N VAL A 564 25.34 15.97 1.50
CA VAL A 564 24.16 16.47 0.76
C VAL A 564 24.55 16.96 -0.65
N GLU A 565 25.73 17.57 -0.79
CA GLU A 565 26.29 18.00 -2.07
C GLU A 565 26.58 16.80 -2.96
N TYR A 566 27.26 15.78 -2.42
CA TYR A 566 27.52 14.52 -3.10
C TYR A 566 26.21 13.83 -3.51
N PHE A 567 25.25 13.69 -2.60
CA PHE A 567 23.97 13.04 -2.84
C PHE A 567 23.18 13.67 -4.01
N ARG A 568 23.08 15.01 -4.05
CA ARG A 568 22.38 15.71 -5.13
C ARG A 568 23.09 15.60 -6.48
N SER A 569 24.42 15.45 -6.45
CA SER A 569 25.24 15.30 -7.65
C SER A 569 25.20 13.86 -8.18
N ALA A 570 25.43 12.88 -7.31
CA ALA A 570 25.52 11.46 -7.66
C ALA A 570 24.17 10.84 -8.03
N THR A 571 23.05 11.43 -7.60
CA THR A 571 21.69 10.87 -7.79
C THR A 571 20.74 11.83 -8.51
N PRO A 572 19.64 11.34 -9.10
CA PRO A 572 18.61 12.18 -9.72
C PRO A 572 17.57 12.74 -8.72
N GLU A 573 17.91 12.91 -7.44
CA GLU A 573 16.96 13.35 -6.40
C GLU A 573 16.33 14.72 -6.72
N THR A 574 17.15 15.66 -7.18
CA THR A 574 16.69 17.03 -7.40
C THR A 574 15.74 17.09 -8.59
N GLU A 575 16.01 16.32 -9.65
CA GLU A 575 15.13 16.18 -10.81
C GLU A 575 13.85 15.44 -10.44
N TYR A 576 13.90 14.39 -9.63
CA TYR A 576 12.72 13.69 -9.15
C TYR A 576 11.71 14.64 -8.48
N GLY A 577 12.20 15.56 -7.62
CA GLY A 577 11.35 16.56 -6.96
C GLY A 577 10.76 17.61 -7.89
N ARG A 578 11.39 17.85 -9.05
CA ARG A 578 10.93 18.81 -10.08
C ARG A 578 10.03 18.18 -11.13
N MET A 579 10.11 16.86 -11.31
CA MET A 579 9.42 16.12 -12.37
C MET A 579 8.05 15.58 -11.94
N ASN A 580 7.16 15.43 -12.92
CA ASN A 580 5.78 14.94 -12.76
C ASN A 580 5.69 13.41 -12.52
N ILE A 581 6.53 12.84 -11.65
CA ILE A 581 6.59 11.39 -11.40
C ILE A 581 5.73 10.97 -10.19
N GLY A 582 5.48 11.87 -9.25
CA GLY A 582 4.62 11.63 -8.08
C GLY A 582 3.67 12.79 -7.79
N SER A 583 2.59 12.52 -7.05
CA SER A 583 1.65 13.56 -6.59
C SER A 583 2.20 14.38 -5.42
N ARG A 584 3.21 13.86 -4.71
CA ARG A 584 3.72 14.39 -3.43
C ARG A 584 5.00 15.23 -3.58
N PRO A 585 5.19 16.29 -2.77
CA PRO A 585 6.49 16.94 -2.60
C PRO A 585 7.55 15.98 -2.03
N SER A 586 8.80 16.11 -2.46
CA SER A 586 9.92 15.27 -2.05
C SER A 586 10.42 15.56 -0.62
N LYS A 587 10.26 16.81 -0.15
CA LYS A 587 10.68 17.26 1.19
C LYS A 587 9.52 17.87 1.95
N ARG A 588 9.57 17.77 3.30
CA ARG A 588 8.64 18.50 4.19
C ARG A 588 8.99 20.00 4.24
N LYS A 589 10.28 20.34 4.23
CA LYS A 589 10.78 21.73 4.20
C LYS A 589 11.80 21.89 3.06
N PRO A 590 11.60 22.81 2.09
CA PRO A 590 12.46 22.93 0.91
C PRO A 590 13.95 23.18 1.20
N SER A 591 14.24 23.98 2.24
CA SER A 591 15.60 24.37 2.65
C SER A 591 16.32 23.34 3.54
N GLY A 592 15.67 22.24 3.92
CA GLY A 592 16.24 21.27 4.86
C GLY A 592 17.23 20.27 4.24
N GLY A 593 18.04 19.66 5.13
CA GLY A 593 18.94 18.54 4.85
C GLY A 593 18.20 17.20 4.69
N ILE A 594 18.89 16.09 4.95
CA ILE A 594 18.31 14.74 4.83
C ILE A 594 17.17 14.51 5.84
N GLU A 595 17.12 15.23 6.95
CA GLU A 595 16.02 15.14 7.92
C GLU A 595 14.68 15.52 7.28
N SER A 596 14.70 16.55 6.43
CA SER A 596 13.52 17.06 5.71
C SER A 596 13.11 16.20 4.52
N LEU A 597 14.03 15.36 4.00
CA LEU A 597 13.78 14.46 2.89
C LEU A 597 12.97 13.26 3.36
N ARG A 598 11.96 12.90 2.58
CA ARG A 598 11.10 11.76 2.87
C ARG A 598 11.78 10.43 2.55
N ALA A 599 11.29 9.35 3.14
CA ALA A 599 11.80 8.01 2.85
C ALA A 599 11.60 7.59 1.38
N ILE A 600 10.51 7.97 0.70
CA ILE A 600 10.29 7.58 -0.72
C ILE A 600 11.41 8.15 -1.60
N PRO A 601 11.63 9.48 -1.68
CA PRO A 601 12.70 10.05 -2.50
C PRO A 601 14.09 9.56 -2.10
N TRP A 602 14.33 9.37 -0.79
CA TRP A 602 15.60 8.86 -0.28
C TRP A 602 15.96 7.51 -0.88
N ILE A 603 15.06 6.53 -0.78
CA ILE A 603 15.29 5.18 -1.33
C ILE A 603 15.26 5.18 -2.86
N PHE A 604 14.37 5.97 -3.45
CA PHE A 604 14.21 6.07 -4.91
C PHE A 604 15.50 6.58 -5.57
N ALA A 605 16.06 7.68 -5.09
CA ALA A 605 17.25 8.31 -5.65
C ALA A 605 18.44 7.34 -5.71
N TRP A 606 18.71 6.61 -4.62
CA TRP A 606 19.80 5.62 -4.58
C TRP A 606 19.48 4.31 -5.31
N THR A 607 18.20 4.02 -5.54
CA THR A 607 17.78 2.88 -6.37
C THR A 607 18.01 3.16 -7.85
N GLN A 608 17.78 4.40 -8.29
CA GLN A 608 18.02 4.83 -9.66
C GLN A 608 19.48 4.63 -10.08
N THR A 609 20.43 4.86 -9.18
CA THR A 609 21.87 4.77 -9.46
C THR A 609 22.48 3.41 -9.18
N ARG A 610 21.66 2.40 -8.87
CA ARG A 610 22.09 1.02 -8.58
C ARG A 610 23.03 0.91 -7.38
N PHE A 611 23.05 1.92 -6.51
CA PHE A 611 23.98 1.95 -5.37
C PHE A 611 23.33 1.54 -4.05
N HIS A 612 22.03 1.81 -3.88
CA HIS A 612 21.22 1.33 -2.74
C HIS A 612 21.79 1.65 -1.35
N LEU A 613 22.58 2.73 -1.21
CA LEU A 613 23.20 3.20 0.05
C LEU A 613 22.27 3.10 1.28
N PRO A 614 20.98 3.50 1.23
CA PRO A 614 20.10 3.48 2.40
C PRO A 614 19.87 2.11 3.03
N VAL A 615 20.12 1.02 2.29
CA VAL A 615 19.77 -0.33 2.72
C VAL A 615 20.91 -1.02 3.47
N TRP A 616 22.15 -0.83 3.00
CA TRP A 616 23.30 -1.60 3.46
C TRP A 616 24.25 -0.80 4.35
N LEU A 617 24.21 0.53 4.32
CA LEU A 617 25.11 1.36 5.10
C LEU A 617 24.94 1.09 6.61
N GLY A 618 26.04 0.84 7.31
CA GLY A 618 26.07 0.45 8.73
C GLY A 618 26.33 -1.05 8.97
N PHE A 619 25.93 -1.93 8.03
CA PHE A 619 26.12 -3.37 8.21
C PHE A 619 27.59 -3.79 8.18
N GLY A 620 28.37 -3.22 7.26
CA GLY A 620 29.79 -3.51 7.11
C GLY A 620 30.58 -3.24 8.38
N ALA A 621 30.47 -2.04 8.95
CA ALA A 621 31.14 -1.70 10.21
C ALA A 621 30.66 -2.58 11.38
N ALA A 622 29.36 -2.87 11.47
CA ALA A 622 28.83 -3.70 12.55
C ALA A 622 29.39 -5.14 12.50
N PHE A 623 29.37 -5.78 11.32
CA PHE A 623 29.95 -7.12 11.17
C PHE A 623 31.46 -7.12 11.46
N LYS A 624 32.19 -6.15 10.90
CA LYS A 624 33.64 -6.02 11.08
C LYS A 624 34.01 -5.85 12.56
N HIS A 625 33.31 -4.97 13.27
CA HIS A 625 33.52 -4.73 14.70
C HIS A 625 33.31 -6.00 15.53
N ILE A 626 32.20 -6.70 15.32
CA ILE A 626 31.89 -7.92 16.07
C ILE A 626 32.87 -9.06 15.80
N ILE A 627 33.28 -9.25 14.54
CA ILE A 627 34.24 -10.29 14.15
C ILE A 627 35.64 -9.98 14.70
N GLN A 628 36.04 -8.71 14.72
CA GLN A 628 37.33 -8.28 15.27
C GLN A 628 37.38 -8.37 16.79
N LYS A 629 36.25 -8.13 17.47
CA LYS A 629 36.15 -8.22 18.93
C LYS A 629 36.35 -9.65 19.43
N ASP A 630 35.76 -10.64 18.76
CA ASP A 630 36.00 -12.06 19.02
C ASP A 630 35.79 -12.86 17.73
N ILE A 631 36.82 -13.56 17.28
CA ILE A 631 36.76 -14.37 16.05
C ILE A 631 35.71 -15.47 16.12
N ARG A 632 35.29 -15.90 17.32
CA ARG A 632 34.21 -16.88 17.50
C ARG A 632 32.86 -16.33 17.07
N ASN A 633 32.66 -15.01 17.12
CA ASN A 633 31.40 -14.38 16.76
C ASN A 633 31.00 -14.62 15.30
N ILE A 634 31.93 -14.93 14.38
CA ILE A 634 31.55 -15.33 13.02
C ILE A 634 30.72 -16.62 13.01
N HIS A 635 31.01 -17.55 13.92
CA HIS A 635 30.24 -18.78 14.04
C HIS A 635 28.86 -18.49 14.64
N THR A 636 28.79 -17.60 15.64
CA THR A 636 27.52 -17.16 16.21
C THR A 636 26.64 -16.43 15.19
N LEU A 637 27.21 -15.56 14.34
CA LEU A 637 26.48 -14.88 13.28
C LEU A 637 25.95 -15.87 12.22
N LYS A 638 26.74 -16.89 11.87
CA LYS A 638 26.32 -17.99 10.99
C LYS A 638 25.20 -18.82 11.61
N GLU A 639 25.29 -19.10 12.90
CA GLU A 639 24.25 -19.80 13.66
C GLU A 639 22.95 -18.98 13.68
N MET A 640 23.04 -17.67 13.97
CA MET A 640 21.89 -16.76 13.91
C MET A 640 21.24 -16.76 12.52
N TYR A 641 22.02 -16.79 11.43
CA TYR A 641 21.47 -16.83 10.07
C TYR A 641 20.71 -18.14 9.79
N ASN A 642 21.20 -19.27 10.30
CA ASN A 642 20.59 -20.57 10.07
C ASN A 642 19.40 -20.87 11.00
N GLU A 643 19.47 -20.43 12.26
CA GLU A 643 18.52 -20.80 13.31
C GLU A 643 17.49 -19.72 13.61
N TRP A 644 17.81 -18.43 13.44
CA TRP A 644 16.93 -17.32 13.84
C TRP A 644 16.24 -16.67 12.63
N PRO A 645 14.92 -16.90 12.43
CA PRO A 645 14.22 -16.43 11.25
C PRO A 645 14.30 -14.92 11.03
N PHE A 646 14.28 -14.11 12.10
CA PHE A 646 14.38 -12.65 12.02
C PHE A 646 15.71 -12.20 11.40
N PHE A 647 16.81 -12.79 11.86
CA PHE A 647 18.14 -12.45 11.36
C PHE A 647 18.29 -12.92 9.91
N ARG A 648 17.82 -14.13 9.60
CA ARG A 648 17.80 -14.67 8.24
C ARG A 648 17.08 -13.75 7.25
N VAL A 649 15.83 -13.40 7.49
CA VAL A 649 15.07 -12.56 6.54
C VAL A 649 15.62 -11.13 6.41
N THR A 650 16.30 -10.64 7.44
CA THR A 650 16.98 -9.33 7.40
C THR A 650 18.17 -9.39 6.45
N LEU A 651 18.97 -10.45 6.49
CA LEU A 651 20.11 -10.65 5.60
C LEU A 651 19.69 -11.05 4.19
N ASP A 652 18.65 -11.87 4.02
CA ASP A 652 18.13 -12.24 2.69
C ASP A 652 17.64 -11.01 1.91
N LEU A 653 17.00 -10.05 2.60
CA LEU A 653 16.63 -8.77 1.97
C LEU A 653 17.87 -7.99 1.52
N LEU A 654 18.89 -7.93 2.37
CA LEU A 654 20.14 -7.24 2.06
C LEU A 654 20.85 -7.88 0.86
N GLU A 655 20.91 -9.21 0.83
CA GLU A 655 21.50 -9.99 -0.26
C GLU A 655 20.75 -9.78 -1.58
N MET A 656 19.41 -9.75 -1.55
CA MET A 656 18.58 -9.40 -2.72
C MET A 656 18.87 -7.99 -3.24
N VAL A 657 19.10 -7.01 -2.35
CA VAL A 657 19.45 -5.65 -2.76
C VAL A 657 20.86 -5.59 -3.36
N PHE A 658 21.82 -6.32 -2.81
CA PHE A 658 23.14 -6.47 -3.44
C PHE A 658 23.05 -7.13 -4.82
N ALA A 659 22.12 -8.06 -5.06
CA ALA A 659 21.89 -8.66 -6.37
C ALA A 659 21.37 -7.66 -7.42
N LYS A 660 20.74 -6.56 -6.96
CA LYS A 660 20.23 -5.48 -7.80
C LYS A 660 21.26 -4.35 -7.97
N GLY A 661 22.23 -4.25 -7.07
CA GLY A 661 23.25 -3.21 -7.08
C GLY A 661 24.34 -3.43 -8.11
N ASP A 662 24.89 -2.33 -8.62
CA ASP A 662 26.01 -2.31 -9.57
C ASP A 662 26.93 -1.11 -9.26
N PRO A 663 28.06 -1.32 -8.55
CA PRO A 663 28.97 -0.24 -8.21
C PRO A 663 29.72 0.32 -9.43
N GLY A 664 29.79 -0.42 -10.54
CA GLY A 664 30.35 0.08 -11.80
C GLY A 664 29.45 1.14 -12.44
N ILE A 665 28.13 0.91 -12.40
CA ILE A 665 27.15 1.92 -12.80
C ILE A 665 27.16 3.10 -11.83
N ALA A 666 27.22 2.88 -10.52
CA ALA A 666 27.34 3.99 -9.56
C ALA A 666 28.60 4.85 -9.82
N ALA A 667 29.73 4.22 -10.15
CA ALA A 667 30.95 4.94 -10.53
C ALA A 667 30.81 5.76 -11.83
N LEU A 668 29.99 5.31 -12.79
CA LEU A 668 29.68 6.09 -13.99
C LEU A 668 28.92 7.38 -13.65
N TYR A 669 27.95 7.32 -12.72
CA TYR A 669 27.24 8.52 -12.27
C TYR A 669 28.21 9.50 -11.60
N ASP A 670 29.09 9.02 -10.73
CA ASP A 670 30.11 9.86 -10.10
C ASP A 670 31.02 10.52 -11.15
N LYS A 671 31.57 9.73 -12.08
CA LYS A 671 32.47 10.23 -13.12
C LYS A 671 31.85 11.34 -13.97
N LEU A 672 30.54 11.24 -14.26
CA LEU A 672 29.86 12.19 -15.14
C LEU A 672 29.32 13.41 -14.37
N LEU A 673 28.79 13.21 -13.16
CA LEU A 673 27.94 14.18 -12.48
C LEU A 673 28.54 14.79 -11.23
N VAL A 674 29.54 14.15 -10.63
CA VAL A 674 30.14 14.57 -9.35
C VAL A 674 31.44 15.33 -9.62
N ALA A 675 31.63 16.44 -8.90
CA ALA A 675 32.85 17.24 -8.96
C ALA A 675 34.08 16.41 -8.55
N GLU A 676 35.23 16.67 -9.17
CA GLU A 676 36.46 15.87 -9.00
C GLU A 676 36.89 15.73 -7.53
N ASP A 677 36.69 16.77 -6.73
CA ASP A 677 37.06 16.83 -5.31
C ASP A 677 36.15 15.97 -4.40
N LEU A 678 35.00 15.50 -4.90
CA LEU A 678 34.08 14.58 -4.20
C LEU A 678 34.17 13.13 -4.71
N GLN A 679 34.91 12.86 -5.78
CA GLN A 679 34.99 11.50 -6.34
C GLN A 679 35.69 10.51 -5.41
N SER A 680 36.66 10.98 -4.60
CA SER A 680 37.33 10.16 -3.58
C SER A 680 36.38 9.69 -2.48
N PHE A 681 35.42 10.53 -2.10
CA PHE A 681 34.36 10.19 -1.15
C PHE A 681 33.43 9.11 -1.74
N GLY A 682 33.02 9.26 -3.01
CA GLY A 682 32.23 8.24 -3.69
C GLY A 682 32.96 6.90 -3.82
N GLU A 683 34.27 6.92 -4.04
CA GLU A 683 35.12 5.71 -4.06
C GLU A 683 35.16 5.03 -2.69
N GLN A 684 35.29 5.79 -1.60
CA GLN A 684 35.21 5.27 -0.24
C GLN A 684 33.87 4.56 0.02
N LEU A 685 32.75 5.13 -0.44
CA LEU A 685 31.44 4.49 -0.31
C LEU A 685 31.35 3.19 -1.11
N ARG A 686 31.91 3.13 -2.32
CA ARG A 686 31.94 1.89 -3.13
C ARG A 686 32.82 0.82 -2.51
N GLN A 687 33.93 1.19 -1.87
CA GLN A 687 34.75 0.25 -1.11
C GLN A 687 33.97 -0.33 0.08
N ASN A 688 33.18 0.51 0.78
CA ASN A 688 32.29 0.05 1.85
C ASN A 688 31.19 -0.89 1.32
N PHE A 689 30.63 -0.62 0.14
CA PHE A 689 29.68 -1.52 -0.52
C PHE A 689 30.26 -2.93 -0.72
N GLU A 690 31.45 -3.04 -1.30
CA GLU A 690 32.09 -4.34 -1.56
C GLU A 690 32.55 -5.04 -0.26
N GLU A 691 33.05 -4.30 0.73
CA GLU A 691 33.40 -4.86 2.04
C GLU A 691 32.15 -5.41 2.75
N THR A 692 31.04 -4.66 2.75
CA THR A 692 29.77 -5.08 3.34
C THR A 692 29.22 -6.32 2.66
N LYS A 693 29.22 -6.36 1.32
CA LYS A 693 28.77 -7.50 0.52
C LYS A 693 29.59 -8.76 0.83
N ARG A 694 30.92 -8.66 0.92
CA ARG A 694 31.79 -9.79 1.27
C ARG A 694 31.49 -10.33 2.66
N LEU A 695 31.35 -9.45 3.66
CA LEU A 695 31.05 -9.84 5.04
C LEU A 695 29.66 -10.49 5.15
N LEU A 696 28.67 -9.97 4.44
CA LEU A 696 27.33 -10.58 4.35
C LEU A 696 27.41 -12.02 3.83
N LEU A 697 28.08 -12.26 2.71
CA LEU A 697 28.21 -13.60 2.12
C LEU A 697 28.95 -14.55 3.07
N GLN A 698 29.96 -14.05 3.79
CA GLN A 698 30.67 -14.81 4.81
C GLN A 698 29.75 -15.23 5.97
N VAL A 699 28.85 -14.36 6.42
CA VAL A 699 27.86 -14.64 7.47
C VAL A 699 26.76 -15.58 6.99
N ALA A 700 26.26 -15.38 5.77
CA ALA A 700 25.25 -16.27 5.17
C ALA A 700 25.83 -17.66 4.80
N GLY A 701 27.15 -17.76 4.64
CA GLY A 701 27.81 -18.98 4.19
C GLY A 701 27.70 -19.23 2.68
N HIS A 702 27.37 -18.18 1.90
CA HIS A 702 27.26 -18.24 0.45
C HIS A 702 28.59 -17.86 -0.22
N LYS A 703 28.85 -18.43 -1.41
CA LYS A 703 29.98 -18.05 -2.27
C LYS A 703 29.60 -16.90 -3.19
N ASP A 704 28.36 -16.91 -3.66
CA ASP A 704 27.80 -15.91 -4.56
C ASP A 704 26.49 -15.35 -4.02
N VAL A 705 26.18 -14.12 -4.41
CA VAL A 705 24.90 -13.49 -4.11
C VAL A 705 23.73 -14.34 -4.65
N LEU A 706 22.72 -14.53 -3.80
CA LEU A 706 21.52 -15.33 -4.00
C LEU A 706 21.81 -16.80 -4.33
N GLU A 707 22.84 -17.40 -3.71
CA GLU A 707 23.14 -18.84 -3.86
C GLU A 707 21.94 -19.71 -3.43
N GLY A 708 21.24 -19.33 -2.36
CA GLY A 708 20.05 -20.01 -1.86
C GLY A 708 18.75 -19.78 -2.66
N ASP A 709 18.72 -18.85 -3.63
CA ASP A 709 17.53 -18.56 -4.44
C ASP A 709 17.88 -18.39 -5.94
N PRO A 710 18.11 -19.50 -6.67
CA PRO A 710 18.47 -19.46 -8.08
C PRO A 710 17.35 -18.91 -8.97
N TYR A 711 16.08 -19.05 -8.56
CA TYR A 711 14.93 -18.55 -9.33
C TYR A 711 14.89 -17.02 -9.31
N LEU A 712 15.09 -16.40 -8.15
CA LEU A 712 15.18 -14.95 -8.04
C LEU A 712 16.42 -14.43 -8.78
N LYS A 713 17.58 -15.08 -8.60
CA LYS A 713 18.83 -14.73 -9.30
C LYS A 713 18.65 -14.69 -10.81
N GLN A 714 18.02 -15.72 -11.39
CA GLN A 714 17.73 -15.77 -12.83
C GLN A 714 16.83 -14.61 -13.26
N ARG A 715 15.74 -14.36 -12.53
CA ARG A 715 14.77 -13.30 -12.86
C ARG A 715 15.39 -11.90 -12.82
N LEU A 716 16.28 -11.63 -11.86
CA LEU A 716 16.96 -10.34 -11.76
C LEU A 716 17.97 -10.16 -12.91
N ARG A 717 18.75 -11.21 -13.21
CA ARG A 717 19.72 -11.19 -14.32
C ARG A 717 19.07 -10.91 -15.68
N LEU A 718 17.87 -11.44 -15.94
CA LEU A 718 17.13 -11.18 -17.18
C LEU A 718 16.66 -9.73 -17.35
N ARG A 719 16.59 -8.96 -16.27
CA ARG A 719 16.20 -7.54 -16.31
C ARG A 719 17.39 -6.61 -16.50
N GLU A 720 18.57 -7.06 -16.08
CA GLU A 720 19.78 -6.26 -15.95
C GLU A 720 20.14 -5.50 -17.23
N SER A 721 20.14 -6.17 -18.40
CA SER A 721 20.52 -5.55 -19.67
C SER A 721 19.65 -4.33 -20.04
N TYR A 722 18.34 -4.41 -19.81
CA TYR A 722 17.41 -3.31 -20.08
C TYR A 722 17.63 -2.16 -19.10
N ILE A 723 17.78 -2.47 -17.82
CA ILE A 723 17.95 -1.47 -16.76
C ILE A 723 19.29 -0.75 -16.92
N THR A 724 20.37 -1.48 -17.17
CA THR A 724 21.71 -0.91 -17.39
C THR A 724 21.73 0.05 -18.58
N THR A 725 21.02 -0.28 -19.67
CA THR A 725 20.86 0.64 -20.81
C THR A 725 20.18 1.95 -20.38
N LEU A 726 19.11 1.86 -19.61
CA LEU A 726 18.42 3.04 -19.07
C LEU A 726 19.29 3.82 -18.08
N ASN A 727 20.12 3.15 -17.28
CA ASN A 727 21.03 3.80 -16.33
C ASN A 727 22.08 4.65 -17.05
N VAL A 728 22.70 4.12 -18.10
CA VAL A 728 23.69 4.86 -18.90
C VAL A 728 22.99 6.04 -19.59
N CYS A 729 21.83 5.81 -20.21
CA CYS A 729 21.03 6.87 -20.82
C CYS A 729 20.68 7.98 -19.82
N GLN A 730 20.25 7.61 -18.61
CA GLN A 730 19.92 8.55 -17.54
C GLN A 730 21.13 9.38 -17.11
N ALA A 731 22.29 8.78 -16.87
CA ALA A 731 23.49 9.48 -16.43
C ALA A 731 23.94 10.55 -17.45
N TYR A 732 23.99 10.19 -18.73
CA TYR A 732 24.32 11.14 -19.80
C TYR A 732 23.24 12.20 -20.00
N THR A 733 21.97 11.85 -19.83
CA THR A 733 20.85 12.82 -19.90
C THR A 733 20.95 13.84 -18.78
N LEU A 734 21.24 13.41 -17.54
CA LEU A 734 21.49 14.29 -16.40
C LEU A 734 22.69 15.21 -16.65
N LYS A 735 23.79 14.68 -17.22
CA LYS A 735 24.97 15.48 -17.56
C LYS A 735 24.60 16.60 -18.54
N ARG A 736 23.85 16.28 -19.60
CA ARG A 736 23.36 17.26 -20.59
C ARG A 736 22.39 18.29 -19.99
N ILE A 737 21.59 17.89 -19.00
CA ILE A 737 20.66 18.80 -18.31
C ILE A 737 21.42 19.76 -17.39
N ARG A 738 22.38 19.25 -16.62
CA ARG A 738 23.08 20.01 -15.56
C ARG A 738 24.25 20.83 -16.07
N ASP A 739 24.86 20.43 -17.18
CA ASP A 739 26.03 21.09 -17.78
C ASP A 739 25.76 21.46 -19.25
N PRO A 740 25.33 22.72 -19.52
CA PRO A 740 25.10 23.20 -20.89
C PRO A 740 26.36 23.27 -21.75
N SER A 741 27.56 23.21 -21.16
CA SER A 741 28.83 23.23 -21.90
C SER A 741 29.25 21.87 -22.43
N PHE A 742 28.55 20.80 -22.03
CA PHE A 742 28.82 19.44 -22.49
C PHE A 742 28.49 19.31 -23.99
N GLU A 743 29.53 19.14 -24.82
CA GLU A 743 29.38 19.02 -26.27
C GLU A 743 28.63 17.74 -26.67
N VAL A 744 27.59 17.91 -27.49
CA VAL A 744 26.81 16.80 -28.05
C VAL A 744 26.91 16.87 -29.58
N THR A 745 27.53 15.86 -30.18
CA THR A 745 27.63 15.78 -31.65
C THR A 745 26.27 15.48 -32.26
N PRO A 746 25.72 16.35 -33.13
CA PRO A 746 24.47 16.07 -33.82
C PRO A 746 24.63 14.86 -34.75
N GLN A 747 23.80 13.84 -34.59
CA GLN A 747 23.77 12.72 -35.52
C GLN A 747 22.87 13.07 -36.70
N GLN A 748 23.44 13.13 -37.91
CA GLN A 748 22.69 13.29 -39.15
C GLN A 748 23.04 12.19 -40.16
N PRO A 749 22.05 11.60 -40.86
CA PRO A 749 20.60 11.79 -40.68
C PRO A 749 20.08 11.12 -39.38
N PRO A 750 18.86 11.47 -38.91
CA PRO A 750 18.20 10.75 -37.83
C PRO A 750 18.12 9.25 -38.11
N LEU A 751 18.32 8.42 -37.08
CA LEU A 751 18.25 6.95 -37.22
C LEU A 751 16.83 6.43 -37.50
N SER A 752 15.81 7.12 -36.99
CA SER A 752 14.41 6.79 -37.30
C SER A 752 14.09 7.22 -38.73
N LYS A 753 13.63 6.27 -39.54
CA LYS A 753 13.19 6.49 -40.93
C LYS A 753 11.70 6.80 -41.04
N GLU A 754 10.97 6.85 -39.92
CA GLU A 754 9.58 7.26 -39.92
C GLU A 754 9.50 8.77 -40.18
N PHE A 755 9.01 9.15 -41.36
CA PHE A 755 8.60 10.52 -41.64
C PHE A 755 7.36 10.83 -40.82
N SER A 756 7.42 11.92 -40.06
CA SER A 756 6.31 12.41 -39.28
C SER A 756 6.08 13.86 -39.70
N ASP A 757 4.89 14.18 -40.22
CA ASP A 757 4.39 15.55 -40.45
C ASP A 757 4.18 16.34 -39.13
N LYS A 758 4.79 15.92 -38.01
CA LYS A 758 4.41 16.33 -36.66
C LYS A 758 5.33 17.41 -36.11
N GLU A 759 4.70 18.33 -35.38
CA GLU A 759 5.30 19.55 -34.83
C GLU A 759 6.29 19.29 -33.67
N PRO A 760 7.24 20.22 -33.40
CA PRO A 760 8.14 20.20 -32.24
C PRO A 760 7.44 20.08 -30.87
N ALA A 761 6.15 20.40 -30.80
CA ALA A 761 5.30 20.24 -29.62
C ALA A 761 5.23 18.77 -29.11
N GLU A 762 5.58 17.78 -29.96
CA GLU A 762 5.67 16.38 -29.55
C GLU A 762 6.90 16.04 -28.67
N LEU A 763 7.90 16.94 -28.56
CA LEU A 763 9.12 16.70 -27.76
C LEU A 763 9.00 17.16 -26.29
N VAL A 764 7.88 17.78 -25.92
CA VAL A 764 7.57 18.26 -24.55
C VAL A 764 6.21 17.70 -24.10
N GLN A 765 5.94 16.43 -24.42
CA GLN A 765 4.62 15.83 -24.22
C GLN A 765 4.35 15.50 -22.76
N LEU A 766 5.37 15.12 -21.97
CA LEU A 766 5.19 14.79 -20.55
C LEU A 766 5.20 16.04 -19.64
N ASN A 767 5.75 17.16 -20.12
CA ASN A 767 5.66 18.45 -19.45
C ASN A 767 5.74 19.62 -20.45
N ARG A 768 4.58 20.17 -20.84
CA ARG A 768 4.50 21.32 -21.76
C ARG A 768 5.10 22.61 -21.20
N GLY A 769 5.32 22.69 -19.88
CA GLY A 769 5.95 23.82 -19.20
C GLY A 769 7.42 23.60 -18.87
N SER A 770 8.07 22.62 -19.49
CA SER A 770 9.49 22.32 -19.23
C SER A 770 10.38 23.53 -19.47
N GLU A 771 11.25 23.83 -18.51
CA GLU A 771 12.33 24.81 -18.66
C GLU A 771 13.60 24.19 -19.27
N TYR A 772 13.63 22.85 -19.44
CA TYR A 772 14.74 22.13 -20.05
C TYR A 772 14.62 22.08 -21.58
N ALA A 773 15.74 21.81 -22.25
CA ALA A 773 15.70 21.62 -23.70
C ALA A 773 14.71 20.50 -24.08
N PRO A 774 13.87 20.70 -25.12
CA PRO A 774 12.84 19.75 -25.52
C PRO A 774 13.37 18.31 -25.66
N GLY A 775 12.64 17.35 -25.08
CA GLY A 775 12.94 15.92 -25.09
C GLY A 775 13.84 15.43 -23.95
N LEU A 776 14.62 16.29 -23.28
CA LEU A 776 15.50 15.86 -22.19
C LEU A 776 14.73 15.44 -20.93
N GLU A 777 13.76 16.26 -20.51
CA GLU A 777 12.91 15.94 -19.35
C GLU A 777 12.12 14.65 -19.61
N ASP A 778 11.51 14.53 -20.79
CA ASP A 778 10.71 13.36 -21.15
C ASP A 778 11.57 12.08 -21.16
N THR A 779 12.77 12.14 -21.74
CA THR A 779 13.74 11.04 -21.73
C THR A 779 14.11 10.65 -20.29
N LEU A 780 14.39 11.63 -19.44
CA LEU A 780 14.75 11.38 -18.05
C LEU A 780 13.60 10.74 -17.29
N ILE A 781 12.35 11.21 -17.45
CA ILE A 781 11.16 10.59 -16.85
C ILE A 781 11.01 9.12 -17.31
N LEU A 782 11.21 8.84 -18.59
CA LEU A 782 11.16 7.47 -19.13
C LEU A 782 12.19 6.56 -18.46
N THR A 783 13.44 7.02 -18.34
CA THR A 783 14.48 6.25 -17.64
C THR A 783 14.11 6.02 -16.18
N MET A 784 13.61 7.04 -15.47
CA MET A 784 13.23 6.90 -14.06
C MET A 784 12.13 5.87 -13.85
N LYS A 785 11.08 5.92 -14.67
CA LYS A 785 9.97 4.95 -14.64
C LYS A 785 10.45 3.54 -14.99
N GLY A 786 11.26 3.38 -16.04
CA GLY A 786 11.77 2.09 -16.48
C GLY A 786 12.72 1.44 -15.47
N ILE A 787 13.65 2.19 -14.90
CA ILE A 787 14.56 1.70 -13.85
C ILE A 787 13.76 1.30 -12.61
N ALA A 788 12.79 2.11 -12.17
CA ALA A 788 11.94 1.79 -11.04
C ALA A 788 11.12 0.51 -11.28
N ALA A 789 10.54 0.36 -12.47
CA ALA A 789 9.79 -0.85 -12.84
C ALA A 789 10.67 -2.11 -12.88
N GLY A 790 11.91 -2.00 -13.35
CA GLY A 790 12.86 -3.11 -13.37
C GLY A 790 13.40 -3.49 -11.99
N MET A 791 13.69 -2.48 -11.16
CA MET A 791 14.22 -2.64 -9.80
C MET A 791 13.17 -3.10 -8.80
N GLN A 792 11.91 -2.71 -8.95
CA GLN A 792 10.81 -3.04 -8.02
C GLN A 792 11.19 -2.67 -6.57
N ASN A 793 10.95 -3.58 -5.62
CA ASN A 793 11.24 -3.36 -4.20
C ASN A 793 12.74 -3.38 -3.87
N THR A 794 13.21 -2.42 -3.06
CA THR A 794 14.60 -2.36 -2.54
C THR A 794 14.63 -2.17 -1.02
N GLY A 795 14.68 -0.90 -0.55
CA GLY A 795 15.07 -0.42 0.81
C GLY A 795 13.99 0.16 1.71
#